data_AF-A0A970BRM2-F1
#
_entry.id   AF-A0A970BRM2-F1
#
_cell.length_a   1.000
_cell.length_b   1.000
_cell.length_c   1.000
_cell.angle_alpha   90.00
_cell.angle_beta   90.00
_cell.angle_gamma   90.00
#
_symmetry.space_group_name_H-M   'P 1'
#
loop_
_entity.id
_entity.type
_entity.pdbx_description
1 polymer ?
#
loop_
_entity_poly.entity_id
_entity_poly.type
_entity_poly.pdbx_seq_one_letter_code
_entity_poly.pdbx_strand_id
1 'polypeptide(L)'
;MSSLFSLSRFAAVIAEPERLTHMESWHRHMPFAFAILDMLKPRIFVELGSHWGDSYCAFCQGVTRQKLPTRCYAVDTWQGDEHAGHYGDEVYEDLSSWHNPRYTAFSSLLRMTFDEALAQFPDSSVDLLHIDGLHTYEAVQHDFTTWLPKMSSRGVVLFHDTNVRHADFGVWKLWAELADQYPSFEFPYGFGLGVLAVGTDVPQDVLDFLTFARHNSQAVVDFFHRHGDAAEIRKKNAEIRRIQQHLNTLGAELGEVRTIAQERSAFVEELQRAWQGTQADLQSEQERFLEEACQYEERLASALGQLDKVTRQHHNTTLQLNRSLQLLQDRAGQIAQVQQFNQMLLGSRWWQLRNSMLRLAGQDKRVLNAMALPQPAVRWEPPSQQPAVTIIVPVYGGVQDTRDCIESILASDYRVRAQLVVINDASPEPELVEWLNANDTRFILLHNEINLGFVGTVNRGMALYPEQDVVLVNSDTEVANDWLDRLQQAAYGAADIGSVTPFSNNATICSYPDFCHDNQLPEGYDVKRLDALAACVNTGLTVDVPTAVGFCMYIRRDCLHDAGAFDAELFGRGYGEENEFCMRSAQRGWRHVLTGDTFVYHKGGVSFAETQSENQRHGHKVLTSLYPDYDWIIQQHVAADPARPLRFALDAARAAESGQPVVLMINHGRGGGSQKHLDQLVARLADQVHCFLLTPDANDLLHLRSYTMNEKPVNGVYFHPGQHALLLETLRQLRVARIHFHHSIDLSHDVLSLPEHLACPYDITIHDFFFACPQVTLADERGRYCGAPDEAGCNACLARRPVAELTDIQSWRSQNEIFLQGAEHVYVPSRDTLQRMHRYFPDVCFTWALHEKEQSSSPVHAQPVKSEENLRIVVLGALSAFKGADVLEQVAMLARKQRAPIELHLLGYAYRPLRTWPATALHVHGAYQDSQLPDRLQTLQPHVAWFTGSCPETWSYTLSSTLAAGLPAIAPDVGAFPERLAGREWSWLVPVDRAPDEILQHLLQVRTQMITAQQPPVVTGEPVQATFDYSRSYAAGIKHVQAGAELSVNQWNSLTPQLLGLGSQQPEKELLPGIRPLWVRKLLIRALQRGWLQSTGKYIPYDARQKIKALLTRT
;
A
#
# COMPACT_ATOMS: atom_id res chain seq x y z
N MET A 1 -74.91 4.32 -3.41
CA MET A 1 -74.09 5.30 -2.68
C MET A 1 -73.00 4.52 -1.95
N SER A 2 -71.81 4.39 -2.52
CA SER A 2 -70.61 4.06 -1.73
C SER A 2 -69.69 5.27 -1.83
N SER A 3 -69.23 5.76 -0.69
CA SER A 3 -68.31 6.88 -0.60
C SER A 3 -67.06 6.60 -1.44
N LEU A 4 -66.69 7.56 -2.29
CA LEU A 4 -65.43 7.58 -3.02
C LEU A 4 -64.26 7.55 -2.02
N PHE A 5 -63.67 6.38 -1.81
CA PHE A 5 -62.42 6.26 -1.08
C PHE A 5 -61.35 7.06 -1.82
N SER A 6 -60.74 8.05 -1.19
CA SER A 6 -59.71 8.91 -1.80
C SER A 6 -58.39 8.78 -1.08
N LEU A 7 -57.32 8.49 -1.83
CA LEU A 7 -55.94 8.46 -1.32
C LEU A 7 -55.49 9.83 -0.77
N SER A 8 -56.10 10.92 -1.23
CA SER A 8 -55.79 12.28 -0.75
C SER A 8 -56.20 12.53 0.70
N ARG A 9 -56.96 11.62 1.34
CA ARG A 9 -57.37 11.75 2.75
C ARG A 9 -56.21 11.55 3.72
N PHE A 10 -55.15 10.85 3.32
CA PHE A 10 -54.03 10.52 4.19
C PHE A 10 -53.00 11.65 4.24
N ALA A 11 -53.33 12.78 4.87
CA ALA A 11 -52.40 13.91 5.01
C ALA A 11 -51.05 13.52 5.67
N ALA A 12 -51.07 12.48 6.51
CA ALA A 12 -49.88 11.97 7.19
C ALA A 12 -48.84 11.31 6.25
N VAL A 13 -49.20 10.91 5.02
CA VAL A 13 -48.24 10.28 4.07
C VAL A 13 -47.19 11.26 3.52
N ILE A 14 -47.42 12.57 3.71
CA ILE A 14 -46.48 13.64 3.33
C ILE A 14 -45.40 13.84 4.41
N ALA A 15 -45.61 13.28 5.60
CA ALA A 15 -44.69 13.36 6.72
C ALA A 15 -43.30 12.84 6.32
N GLU A 16 -42.26 13.63 6.60
CA GLU A 16 -40.89 13.17 6.48
C GLU A 16 -40.57 12.18 7.62
N PRO A 17 -40.07 10.97 7.29
CA PRO A 17 -39.59 10.04 8.29
C PRO A 17 -38.44 10.65 9.10
N GLU A 18 -38.50 10.51 10.42
CA GLU A 18 -37.49 11.09 11.31
C GLU A 18 -36.24 10.23 11.45
N ARG A 19 -36.36 8.91 11.26
CA ARG A 19 -35.26 7.95 11.24
C ARG A 19 -35.15 7.33 9.85
N LEU A 20 -33.96 7.44 9.26
CA LEU A 20 -33.60 6.86 7.97
C LEU A 20 -32.15 6.40 8.05
N THR A 21 -31.89 5.15 8.41
CA THR A 21 -30.53 4.59 8.50
C THR A 21 -29.99 4.25 7.09
N HIS A 22 -28.94 3.44 7.04
CA HIS A 22 -28.38 2.94 5.77
C HIS A 22 -29.16 1.74 5.21
N MET A 23 -30.09 1.17 5.98
CA MET A 23 -30.96 0.06 5.54
C MET A 23 -32.15 0.59 4.76
N GLU A 24 -32.10 0.50 3.44
CA GLU A 24 -33.07 1.15 2.54
C GLU A 24 -34.37 0.35 2.31
N SER A 25 -34.45 -0.90 2.78
CA SER A 25 -35.51 -1.87 2.44
C SER A 25 -36.92 -1.40 2.79
N TRP A 26 -37.07 -0.68 3.91
CA TRP A 26 -38.38 -0.22 4.40
C TRP A 26 -38.70 1.25 4.13
N HIS A 27 -37.73 2.06 3.68
CA HIS A 27 -37.90 3.51 3.54
C HIS A 27 -39.09 3.90 2.66
N ARG A 28 -39.34 3.14 1.58
CA ARG A 28 -40.43 3.42 0.64
C ARG A 28 -41.81 2.99 1.16
N HIS A 29 -41.87 2.19 2.22
CA HIS A 29 -43.11 1.74 2.86
C HIS A 29 -43.55 2.65 4.00
N MET A 30 -42.69 3.52 4.51
CA MET A 30 -42.98 4.41 5.65
C MET A 30 -44.25 5.28 5.47
N PRO A 31 -44.56 5.83 4.28
CA PRO A 31 -45.83 6.54 4.10
C PRO A 31 -47.04 5.63 4.32
N PHE A 32 -46.95 4.35 3.95
CA PHE A 32 -48.01 3.38 4.20
C PHE A 32 -48.15 3.06 5.70
N ALA A 33 -47.05 3.00 6.45
CA ALA A 33 -47.09 2.86 7.91
C ALA A 33 -47.95 3.97 8.58
N PHE A 34 -47.86 5.21 8.10
CA PHE A 34 -48.73 6.29 8.58
C PHE A 34 -50.20 6.09 8.18
N ALA A 35 -50.45 5.63 6.95
CA ALA A 35 -51.82 5.41 6.47
C ALA A 35 -52.52 4.26 7.20
N ILE A 36 -51.84 3.13 7.45
CA ILE A 36 -52.45 2.00 8.15
C ILE A 36 -52.75 2.32 9.62
N LEU A 37 -51.92 3.13 10.29
CA LEU A 37 -52.21 3.64 11.63
C LEU A 37 -53.47 4.52 11.67
N ASP A 38 -53.66 5.37 10.66
CA ASP A 38 -54.84 6.24 10.56
C ASP A 38 -56.13 5.42 10.32
N MET A 39 -56.04 4.38 9.50
CA MET A 39 -57.19 3.50 9.20
C MET A 39 -57.53 2.55 10.34
N LEU A 40 -56.53 1.90 10.94
CA LEU A 40 -56.72 0.83 11.91
C LEU A 40 -56.86 1.37 13.35
N LYS A 41 -56.13 2.44 13.66
CA LYS A 41 -55.99 3.03 15.02
C LYS A 41 -55.73 1.95 16.07
N PRO A 42 -54.65 1.16 15.93
CA PRO A 42 -54.42 -0.02 16.76
C PRO A 42 -54.22 0.37 18.22
N ARG A 43 -54.74 -0.45 19.14
CA ARG A 43 -54.46 -0.33 20.59
C ARG A 43 -53.07 -0.87 20.91
N ILE A 44 -52.71 -2.00 20.30
CA ILE A 44 -51.40 -2.64 20.44
C ILE A 44 -50.84 -2.90 19.03
N PHE A 45 -49.61 -2.42 18.82
CA PHE A 45 -48.78 -2.69 17.66
C PHE A 45 -47.55 -3.49 18.10
N VAL A 46 -47.25 -4.58 17.40
CA VAL A 46 -46.05 -5.40 17.62
C VAL A 46 -45.29 -5.56 16.31
N GLU A 47 -43.97 -5.39 16.36
CA GLU A 47 -43.05 -5.69 15.26
C GLU A 47 -42.10 -6.81 15.68
N LEU A 48 -42.01 -7.86 14.87
CA LEU A 48 -41.07 -8.98 15.02
C LEU A 48 -39.94 -8.80 14.02
N GLY A 49 -38.70 -8.71 14.50
CA GLY A 49 -37.52 -8.44 13.68
C GLY A 49 -37.39 -6.95 13.37
N SER A 50 -36.94 -6.18 14.36
CA SER A 50 -36.87 -4.71 14.23
C SER A 50 -35.53 -4.22 13.70
N HIS A 51 -34.46 -5.01 13.79
CA HIS A 51 -33.12 -4.68 13.28
C HIS A 51 -32.67 -3.24 13.66
N TRP A 52 -32.31 -2.38 12.70
CA TRP A 52 -31.96 -0.96 12.93
C TRP A 52 -33.17 -0.06 13.26
N GLY A 53 -34.40 -0.58 13.20
CA GLY A 53 -35.63 0.04 13.67
C GLY A 53 -36.19 1.16 12.80
N ASP A 54 -35.87 1.20 11.51
CA ASP A 54 -36.42 2.17 10.55
C ASP A 54 -37.95 2.02 10.42
N SER A 55 -38.44 0.79 10.18
CA SER A 55 -39.85 0.40 10.20
C SER A 55 -40.52 0.74 11.52
N TYR A 56 -39.98 0.22 12.62
CA TYR A 56 -40.53 0.40 13.96
C TYR A 56 -40.65 1.89 14.34
N CYS A 57 -39.61 2.67 14.09
CA CYS A 57 -39.60 4.09 14.40
C CYS A 57 -40.57 4.88 13.52
N ALA A 58 -40.83 4.47 12.28
CA ALA A 58 -41.86 5.09 11.45
C ALA A 58 -43.26 4.87 12.04
N PHE A 59 -43.56 3.68 12.56
CA PHE A 59 -44.80 3.43 13.28
C PHE A 59 -44.91 4.27 14.57
N CYS A 60 -43.85 4.33 15.39
CA CYS A 60 -43.82 5.15 16.61
C CYS A 60 -43.99 6.64 16.31
N GLN A 61 -43.35 7.12 15.25
CA GLN A 61 -43.51 8.49 14.76
C GLN A 61 -44.96 8.74 14.33
N GLY A 62 -45.59 7.80 13.64
CA GLY A 62 -46.99 7.85 13.24
C GLY A 62 -47.93 7.97 14.43
N VAL A 63 -47.73 7.13 15.46
CA VAL A 63 -48.49 7.17 16.72
C VAL A 63 -48.37 8.54 17.38
N THR A 64 -47.17 9.09 17.45
CA THR A 64 -46.91 10.42 18.04
C THR A 64 -47.63 11.53 17.26
N ARG A 65 -47.48 11.55 15.93
CA ARG A 65 -48.05 12.59 15.07
C ARG A 65 -49.57 12.56 15.04
N GLN A 66 -50.14 11.37 15.02
CA GLN A 66 -51.58 11.16 14.97
C GLN A 66 -52.23 11.14 16.37
N LYS A 67 -51.43 11.25 17.44
CA LYS A 67 -51.86 11.26 18.85
C LYS A 67 -52.69 10.03 19.22
N LEU A 68 -52.26 8.86 18.75
CA LEU A 68 -52.95 7.61 19.01
C LEU A 68 -52.62 7.09 20.41
N PRO A 69 -53.57 6.48 21.15
CA PRO A 69 -53.30 5.84 22.44
C PRO A 69 -52.66 4.45 22.28
N THR A 70 -51.91 4.23 21.19
CA THR A 70 -51.32 2.95 20.82
C THR A 70 -50.12 2.61 21.71
N ARG A 71 -50.03 1.35 22.14
CA ARG A 71 -48.82 0.80 22.74
C ARG A 71 -48.02 0.05 21.67
N CYS A 72 -46.71 0.28 21.62
CA CYS A 72 -45.82 -0.29 20.61
C CYS A 72 -44.79 -1.22 21.25
N TYR A 73 -44.50 -2.33 20.59
CA TYR A 73 -43.49 -3.29 21.04
C TYR A 73 -42.64 -3.76 19.86
N ALA A 74 -41.33 -3.57 19.95
CA ALA A 74 -40.34 -4.17 19.05
C ALA A 74 -39.79 -5.43 19.72
N VAL A 75 -39.90 -6.58 19.08
CA VAL A 75 -39.36 -7.85 19.57
C VAL A 75 -38.23 -8.29 18.64
N ASP A 76 -37.03 -8.41 19.18
CA ASP A 76 -35.85 -8.86 18.46
C ASP A 76 -34.79 -9.33 19.47
N THR A 77 -33.89 -10.23 19.10
CA THR A 77 -32.73 -10.57 19.93
C THR A 77 -31.60 -9.54 19.77
N TRP A 78 -31.60 -8.84 18.63
CA TRP A 78 -30.51 -8.00 18.11
C TRP A 78 -29.17 -8.76 18.01
N GLN A 79 -29.22 -10.06 17.70
CA GLN A 79 -28.02 -10.89 17.44
C GLN A 79 -27.85 -11.23 15.95
N GLY A 80 -28.84 -10.87 15.13
CA GLY A 80 -28.91 -11.21 13.70
C GLY A 80 -29.22 -12.68 13.43
N ASP A 81 -29.43 -13.00 12.17
CA ASP A 81 -29.77 -14.35 11.69
C ASP A 81 -29.08 -14.65 10.33
N GLU A 82 -29.33 -15.83 9.77
CA GLU A 82 -28.69 -16.30 8.53
C GLU A 82 -28.98 -15.40 7.31
N HIS A 83 -30.07 -14.64 7.31
CA HIS A 83 -30.47 -13.77 6.20
C HIS A 83 -30.18 -12.29 6.45
N ALA A 84 -30.29 -11.83 7.69
CA ALA A 84 -29.96 -10.46 8.11
C ALA A 84 -28.45 -10.26 8.40
N GLY A 85 -27.70 -11.36 8.56
CA GLY A 85 -26.30 -11.37 9.00
C GLY A 85 -26.18 -11.20 10.52
N HIS A 86 -25.16 -11.79 11.13
CA HIS A 86 -24.88 -11.58 12.56
C HIS A 86 -24.26 -10.20 12.80
N TYR A 87 -24.84 -9.44 13.74
CA TYR A 87 -24.37 -8.11 14.13
C TYR A 87 -24.24 -8.01 15.65
N GLY A 88 -23.34 -7.12 16.12
CA GLY A 88 -23.10 -6.91 17.55
C GLY A 88 -24.13 -5.99 18.21
N ASP A 89 -23.96 -5.76 19.51
CA ASP A 89 -24.83 -4.91 20.34
C ASP A 89 -24.97 -3.47 19.80
N GLU A 90 -24.09 -3.04 18.89
CA GLU A 90 -24.15 -1.71 18.27
C GLU A 90 -25.50 -1.38 17.62
N VAL A 91 -26.22 -2.37 17.07
CA VAL A 91 -27.52 -2.15 16.41
C VAL A 91 -28.58 -1.79 17.44
N TYR A 92 -28.62 -2.53 18.56
CA TYR A 92 -29.51 -2.24 19.68
C TYR A 92 -29.16 -0.91 20.35
N GLU A 93 -27.86 -0.63 20.54
CA GLU A 93 -27.39 0.62 21.15
C GLU A 93 -27.77 1.85 20.31
N ASP A 94 -27.60 1.80 18.99
CA ASP A 94 -28.00 2.89 18.09
C ASP A 94 -29.52 3.10 18.12
N LEU A 95 -30.30 2.03 17.94
CA LEU A 95 -31.76 2.10 17.97
C LEU A 95 -32.26 2.62 19.31
N SER A 96 -31.78 2.07 20.43
CA SER A 96 -32.18 2.48 21.77
C SER A 96 -31.81 3.93 22.07
N SER A 97 -30.63 4.40 21.63
CA SER A 97 -30.20 5.80 21.80
C SER A 97 -31.12 6.79 21.06
N TRP A 98 -31.70 6.36 19.94
CA TRP A 98 -32.65 7.15 19.18
C TRP A 98 -34.09 7.06 19.72
N HIS A 99 -34.53 5.83 19.99
CA HIS A 99 -35.88 5.46 20.41
C HIS A 99 -36.18 5.96 21.83
N ASN A 100 -35.28 5.72 22.77
CA ASN A 100 -35.56 5.91 24.19
C ASN A 100 -35.90 7.36 24.56
N PRO A 101 -35.18 8.38 24.05
CA PRO A 101 -35.52 9.78 24.31
C PRO A 101 -36.85 10.23 23.70
N ARG A 102 -37.44 9.47 22.77
CA ARG A 102 -38.59 9.89 21.96
C ARG A 102 -39.87 9.13 22.26
N TYR A 103 -39.79 7.81 22.46
CA TYR A 103 -40.97 6.94 22.38
C TYR A 103 -41.23 6.08 23.63
N THR A 104 -40.35 6.11 24.64
CA THR A 104 -40.48 5.29 25.87
C THR A 104 -41.77 5.47 26.65
N ALA A 105 -42.50 6.57 26.45
CA ALA A 105 -43.80 6.81 27.09
C ALA A 105 -44.88 5.78 26.67
N PHE A 106 -44.79 5.20 25.48
CA PHE A 106 -45.78 4.27 24.95
C PHE A 106 -45.18 3.06 24.19
N SER A 107 -43.86 3.02 24.02
CA SER A 107 -43.14 2.05 23.21
C SER A 107 -42.03 1.35 24.00
N SER A 108 -41.88 0.03 23.79
CA SER A 108 -40.87 -0.81 24.45
C SER A 108 -40.05 -1.62 23.44
N LEU A 109 -38.74 -1.72 23.69
CA LEU A 109 -37.84 -2.64 22.97
C LEU A 109 -37.65 -3.90 23.81
N LEU A 110 -38.10 -5.05 23.32
CA LEU A 110 -38.08 -6.35 24.00
C LEU A 110 -36.96 -7.22 23.42
N ARG A 111 -35.85 -7.32 24.17
CA ARG A 111 -34.67 -8.08 23.76
C ARG A 111 -34.81 -9.58 24.06
N MET A 112 -35.51 -10.30 23.20
CA MET A 112 -35.86 -11.72 23.35
C MET A 112 -36.30 -12.31 22.01
N THR A 113 -36.44 -13.64 21.96
CA THR A 113 -37.00 -14.34 20.80
C THR A 113 -38.51 -14.09 20.64
N PHE A 114 -39.05 -14.32 19.45
CA PHE A 114 -40.47 -14.12 19.18
C PHE A 114 -41.36 -15.06 20.00
N ASP A 115 -40.91 -16.30 20.21
CA ASP A 115 -41.61 -17.31 21.03
C ASP A 115 -41.65 -16.91 22.52
N GLU A 116 -40.55 -16.38 23.06
CA GLU A 116 -40.52 -15.90 24.45
C GLU A 116 -41.47 -14.70 24.67
N ALA A 117 -41.61 -13.84 23.65
CA ALA A 117 -42.49 -12.69 23.72
C ALA A 117 -43.98 -13.08 23.75
N LEU A 118 -44.39 -14.25 23.24
CA LEU A 118 -45.79 -14.71 23.25
C LEU A 118 -46.44 -14.67 24.64
N ALA A 119 -45.66 -14.94 25.70
CA ALA A 119 -46.12 -14.92 27.08
C ALA A 119 -46.46 -13.51 27.59
N GLN A 120 -45.96 -12.46 26.92
CA GLN A 120 -46.18 -11.07 27.30
C GLN A 120 -47.46 -10.47 26.70
N PHE A 121 -48.05 -11.14 25.71
CA PHE A 121 -49.24 -10.68 25.01
C PHE A 121 -50.43 -11.61 25.31
N PRO A 122 -51.54 -11.10 25.88
CA PRO A 122 -52.77 -11.87 26.00
C PRO A 122 -53.32 -12.27 24.63
N ASP A 123 -54.04 -13.38 24.56
CA ASP A 123 -54.74 -13.77 23.35
C ASP A 123 -55.77 -12.69 22.96
N SER A 124 -55.98 -12.51 21.65
CA SER A 124 -56.90 -11.49 21.11
C SER A 124 -56.59 -10.04 21.49
N SER A 125 -55.32 -9.69 21.72
CA SER A 125 -54.91 -8.34 22.17
C SER A 125 -54.20 -7.48 21.13
N VAL A 126 -53.52 -8.08 20.15
CA VAL A 126 -52.70 -7.38 19.14
C VAL A 126 -53.58 -6.94 17.97
N ASP A 127 -53.63 -5.64 17.69
CA ASP A 127 -54.44 -5.11 16.59
C ASP A 127 -53.64 -5.01 15.28
N LEU A 128 -52.34 -4.73 15.37
CA LEU A 128 -51.42 -4.67 14.23
C LEU A 128 -50.15 -5.47 14.54
N LEU A 129 -49.81 -6.43 13.67
CA LEU A 129 -48.59 -7.21 13.74
C LEU A 129 -47.77 -6.97 12.48
N HIS A 130 -46.47 -6.72 12.62
CA HIS A 130 -45.52 -6.68 11.52
C HIS A 130 -44.50 -7.81 11.69
N ILE A 131 -44.36 -8.66 10.68
CA ILE A 131 -43.43 -9.80 10.67
C ILE A 131 -42.32 -9.50 9.64
N ASP A 132 -41.10 -9.32 10.15
CA ASP A 132 -39.88 -8.96 9.41
C ASP A 132 -38.65 -9.65 10.05
N GLY A 133 -38.83 -10.94 10.40
CA GLY A 133 -37.81 -11.82 11.01
C GLY A 133 -37.16 -12.77 10.01
N LEU A 134 -36.72 -13.96 10.45
CA LEU A 134 -36.05 -14.92 9.56
C LEU A 134 -36.94 -15.30 8.35
N HIS A 135 -36.39 -15.16 7.15
CA HIS A 135 -37.19 -15.14 5.91
C HIS A 135 -37.39 -16.51 5.26
N THR A 136 -37.07 -17.62 5.93
CA THR A 136 -37.38 -18.98 5.45
C THR A 136 -38.88 -19.25 5.51
N TYR A 137 -39.37 -20.19 4.71
CA TYR A 137 -40.80 -20.52 4.68
C TYR A 137 -41.28 -21.05 6.03
N GLU A 138 -40.49 -21.93 6.65
CA GLU A 138 -40.79 -22.58 7.91
C GLU A 138 -40.81 -21.57 9.07
N ALA A 139 -39.86 -20.64 9.11
CA ALA A 139 -39.78 -19.63 10.17
C ALA A 139 -40.96 -18.65 10.12
N VAL A 140 -41.22 -18.04 8.96
CA VAL A 140 -42.33 -17.09 8.82
C VAL A 140 -43.70 -17.76 8.98
N GLN A 141 -43.85 -19.03 8.57
CA GLN A 141 -45.06 -19.81 8.82
C GLN A 141 -45.26 -20.08 10.32
N HIS A 142 -44.19 -20.42 11.04
CA HIS A 142 -44.20 -20.62 12.49
C HIS A 142 -44.59 -19.33 13.21
N ASP A 143 -43.96 -18.20 12.88
CA ASP A 143 -44.25 -16.89 13.47
C ASP A 143 -45.71 -16.49 13.25
N PHE A 144 -46.21 -16.61 12.01
CA PHE A 144 -47.60 -16.32 11.71
C PHE A 144 -48.55 -17.23 12.52
N THR A 145 -48.30 -18.53 12.56
CA THR A 145 -49.18 -19.50 13.21
C THR A 145 -49.23 -19.33 14.73
N THR A 146 -48.08 -19.05 15.36
CA THR A 146 -47.97 -18.88 16.81
C THR A 146 -48.51 -17.53 17.28
N TRP A 147 -48.40 -16.49 16.46
CA TRP A 147 -48.92 -15.16 16.78
C TRP A 147 -50.39 -14.96 16.38
N LEU A 148 -50.94 -15.78 15.49
CA LEU A 148 -52.35 -15.68 15.08
C LEU A 148 -53.35 -15.68 16.25
N PRO A 149 -53.22 -16.52 17.31
CA PRO A 149 -54.08 -16.45 18.49
C PRO A 149 -53.97 -15.14 19.29
N LYS A 150 -52.84 -14.43 19.16
CA LYS A 150 -52.62 -13.12 19.81
C LYS A 150 -53.33 -11.99 19.09
N MET A 151 -53.67 -12.17 17.81
CA MET A 151 -54.39 -11.18 17.01
C MET A 151 -55.82 -10.98 17.51
N SER A 152 -56.23 -9.72 17.66
CA SER A 152 -57.59 -9.36 18.07
C SER A 152 -58.61 -9.56 16.94
N SER A 153 -59.90 -9.39 17.25
CA SER A 153 -60.95 -9.36 16.22
C SER A 153 -60.74 -8.27 15.17
N ARG A 154 -59.89 -7.27 15.42
CA ARG A 154 -59.55 -6.18 14.49
C ARG A 154 -58.23 -6.41 13.74
N GLY A 155 -57.62 -7.57 13.92
CA GLY A 155 -56.22 -7.85 13.57
C GLY A 155 -55.87 -7.64 12.09
N VAL A 156 -54.75 -6.95 11.86
CA VAL A 156 -54.07 -6.84 10.57
C VAL A 156 -52.62 -7.29 10.72
N VAL A 157 -52.13 -8.11 9.80
CA VAL A 157 -50.75 -8.60 9.74
C VAL A 157 -50.05 -8.02 8.52
N LEU A 158 -48.83 -7.53 8.71
CA LEU A 158 -47.94 -7.05 7.66
C LEU A 158 -46.79 -8.05 7.49
N PHE A 159 -46.45 -8.36 6.24
CA PHE A 159 -45.32 -9.22 5.87
C PHE A 159 -44.35 -8.45 4.99
N HIS A 160 -43.08 -8.35 5.39
CA HIS A 160 -42.02 -7.84 4.51
C HIS A 160 -41.52 -8.92 3.54
N ASP A 161 -40.65 -8.55 2.60
CA ASP A 161 -39.96 -9.47 1.67
C ASP A 161 -40.83 -10.40 0.81
N THR A 162 -42.11 -10.05 0.60
CA THR A 162 -43.05 -10.81 -0.24
C THR A 162 -42.64 -10.90 -1.72
N ASN A 163 -41.68 -10.09 -2.19
CA ASN A 163 -41.16 -10.07 -3.57
C ASN A 163 -39.71 -10.61 -3.72
N VAL A 164 -39.10 -11.15 -2.67
CA VAL A 164 -37.77 -11.78 -2.74
C VAL A 164 -37.89 -13.23 -3.22
N ARG A 165 -37.03 -13.66 -4.17
CA ARG A 165 -37.13 -14.98 -4.85
C ARG A 165 -35.80 -15.74 -4.99
N HIS A 166 -34.75 -15.32 -4.29
CA HIS A 166 -33.44 -15.98 -4.33
C HIS A 166 -33.17 -16.73 -3.02
N ALA A 167 -32.19 -17.64 -3.02
CA ALA A 167 -31.86 -18.49 -1.88
C ALA A 167 -33.09 -19.27 -1.33
N ASP A 168 -33.13 -19.49 -0.03
CA ASP A 168 -34.17 -20.18 0.73
C ASP A 168 -35.29 -19.24 1.25
N PHE A 169 -35.36 -17.99 0.76
CA PHE A 169 -36.44 -17.06 1.09
C PHE A 169 -37.80 -17.65 0.73
N GLY A 170 -38.67 -17.74 1.74
CA GLY A 170 -39.95 -18.42 1.70
C GLY A 170 -41.17 -17.55 2.00
N VAL A 171 -40.99 -16.29 2.42
CA VAL A 171 -42.11 -15.38 2.76
C VAL A 171 -43.13 -15.25 1.64
N TRP A 172 -42.65 -15.18 0.39
CA TRP A 172 -43.53 -15.11 -0.78
C TRP A 172 -44.38 -16.35 -1.03
N LYS A 173 -43.92 -17.53 -0.60
CA LYS A 173 -44.68 -18.79 -0.72
C LYS A 173 -45.85 -18.76 0.26
N LEU A 174 -45.57 -18.41 1.52
CA LEU A 174 -46.61 -18.24 2.54
C LEU A 174 -47.58 -17.13 2.17
N TRP A 175 -47.09 -16.00 1.64
CA TRP A 175 -47.93 -14.91 1.17
C TRP A 175 -48.91 -15.37 0.08
N ALA A 176 -48.44 -16.16 -0.90
CA ALA A 176 -49.31 -16.70 -1.94
C ALA A 176 -50.43 -17.60 -1.38
N GLU A 177 -50.17 -18.35 -0.31
CA GLU A 177 -51.17 -19.19 0.36
C GLU A 177 -52.19 -18.37 1.17
N LEU A 178 -51.73 -17.34 1.87
CA LEU A 178 -52.55 -16.54 2.76
C LEU A 178 -53.37 -15.47 2.02
N ALA A 179 -52.84 -14.90 0.94
CA ALA A 179 -53.47 -13.80 0.21
C ALA A 179 -54.82 -14.20 -0.41
N ASP A 180 -55.03 -15.48 -0.70
CA ASP A 180 -56.30 -16.03 -1.19
C ASP A 180 -57.30 -16.31 -0.06
N GLN A 181 -56.83 -16.50 1.18
CA GLN A 181 -57.66 -16.86 2.34
C GLN A 181 -58.23 -15.63 3.06
N TYR A 182 -57.53 -14.51 3.01
CA TYR A 182 -57.90 -13.28 3.71
C TYR A 182 -58.00 -12.09 2.75
N PRO A 183 -58.79 -11.04 3.08
CA PRO A 183 -58.69 -9.77 2.39
C PRO A 183 -57.26 -9.23 2.46
N SER A 184 -56.68 -8.94 1.31
CA SER A 184 -55.23 -8.77 1.16
C SER A 184 -54.88 -7.78 0.05
N PHE A 185 -53.72 -7.12 0.20
CA PHE A 185 -53.07 -6.29 -0.81
C PHE A 185 -51.54 -6.37 -0.67
N GLU A 186 -50.82 -6.28 -1.78
CA GLU A 186 -49.35 -6.38 -1.83
C GLU A 186 -48.74 -5.18 -2.56
N PHE A 187 -47.72 -4.56 -1.97
CA PHE A 187 -46.86 -3.59 -2.63
C PHE A 187 -45.65 -4.30 -3.26
N PRO A 188 -45.40 -4.18 -4.57
CA PRO A 188 -44.36 -4.96 -5.27
C PRO A 188 -42.96 -4.32 -5.24
N TYR A 189 -42.74 -3.28 -4.44
CA TYR A 189 -41.47 -2.54 -4.34
C TYR A 189 -40.89 -2.62 -2.93
N GLY A 190 -39.64 -2.17 -2.74
CA GLY A 190 -38.99 -2.22 -1.42
C GLY A 190 -38.96 -3.65 -0.88
N PHE A 191 -38.57 -4.60 -1.73
CA PHE A 191 -38.58 -6.05 -1.50
C PHE A 191 -39.94 -6.72 -1.26
N GLY A 192 -41.02 -5.94 -1.25
CA GLY A 192 -42.39 -6.43 -1.13
C GLY A 192 -43.00 -6.14 0.24
N LEU A 193 -44.25 -5.70 0.29
CA LEU A 193 -45.00 -5.56 1.54
C LEU A 193 -46.42 -6.09 1.38
N GLY A 194 -46.72 -7.19 2.05
CA GLY A 194 -48.05 -7.79 2.14
C GLY A 194 -48.86 -7.23 3.30
N VAL A 195 -50.13 -6.92 3.05
CA VAL A 195 -51.11 -6.44 4.05
C VAL A 195 -52.26 -7.45 4.13
N LEU A 196 -52.45 -8.08 5.29
CA LEU A 196 -53.40 -9.17 5.50
C LEU A 196 -54.40 -8.85 6.62
N ALA A 197 -55.70 -8.81 6.31
CA ALA A 197 -56.74 -8.60 7.32
C ALA A 197 -57.24 -9.95 7.88
N VAL A 198 -56.79 -10.31 9.10
CA VAL A 198 -57.06 -11.62 9.72
C VAL A 198 -58.21 -11.60 10.73
N GLY A 199 -58.58 -10.41 11.22
CA GLY A 199 -59.65 -10.25 12.20
C GLY A 199 -61.06 -10.44 11.64
N THR A 200 -62.01 -10.77 12.51
CA THR A 200 -63.44 -10.95 12.17
C THR A 200 -64.25 -9.64 12.16
N ASP A 201 -63.70 -8.57 12.73
CA ASP A 201 -64.30 -7.23 12.88
C ASP A 201 -63.26 -6.14 12.58
N VAL A 202 -62.59 -6.25 11.42
CA VAL A 202 -61.58 -5.28 10.97
C VAL A 202 -62.27 -3.96 10.61
N PRO A 203 -61.73 -2.79 11.02
CA PRO A 203 -62.34 -1.49 10.71
C PRO A 203 -62.65 -1.31 9.23
N GLN A 204 -63.84 -0.78 8.94
CA GLN A 204 -64.34 -0.62 7.57
C GLN A 204 -63.37 0.18 6.68
N ASP A 205 -62.67 1.17 7.23
CA ASP A 205 -61.67 1.95 6.50
C ASP A 205 -60.52 1.09 5.92
N VAL A 206 -60.11 0.03 6.62
CA VAL A 206 -59.07 -0.90 6.16
C VAL A 206 -59.64 -1.82 5.07
N LEU A 207 -60.86 -2.33 5.25
CA LEU A 207 -61.53 -3.19 4.26
C LEU A 207 -61.84 -2.43 2.97
N ASP A 208 -62.28 -1.18 3.08
CA ASP A 208 -62.52 -0.27 1.97
C ASP A 208 -61.20 0.03 1.23
N PHE A 209 -60.10 0.24 1.97
CA PHE A 209 -58.77 0.40 1.38
C PHE A 209 -58.34 -0.84 0.60
N LEU A 210 -58.40 -2.03 1.20
CA LEU A 210 -57.98 -3.28 0.53
C LEU A 210 -58.82 -3.54 -0.72
N THR A 211 -60.13 -3.31 -0.64
CA THR A 211 -61.03 -3.43 -1.80
C THR A 211 -60.68 -2.41 -2.88
N PHE A 212 -60.48 -1.15 -2.50
CA PHE A 212 -60.08 -0.09 -3.43
C PHE A 212 -58.73 -0.37 -4.08
N ALA A 213 -57.73 -0.78 -3.30
CA ALA A 213 -56.38 -1.06 -3.74
C ALA A 213 -56.33 -2.27 -4.68
N ARG A 214 -57.12 -3.32 -4.42
CA ARG A 214 -57.25 -4.46 -5.34
C ARG A 214 -57.77 -4.05 -6.73
N HIS A 215 -58.74 -3.14 -6.79
CA HIS A 215 -59.30 -2.65 -8.06
C HIS A 215 -58.45 -1.54 -8.72
N ASN A 216 -57.60 -0.84 -7.95
CA ASN A 216 -56.80 0.31 -8.40
C ASN A 216 -55.32 0.14 -8.06
N SER A 217 -54.79 -1.08 -8.20
CA SER A 217 -53.46 -1.47 -7.67
C SER A 217 -52.34 -0.53 -8.10
N GLN A 218 -52.22 -0.25 -9.39
CA GLN A 218 -51.18 0.65 -9.91
C GLN A 218 -51.26 2.06 -9.31
N ALA A 219 -52.47 2.61 -9.15
CA ALA A 219 -52.63 3.96 -8.61
C ALA A 219 -52.25 4.05 -7.13
N VAL A 220 -52.54 2.99 -6.35
CA VAL A 220 -52.15 2.89 -4.94
C VAL A 220 -50.64 2.71 -4.81
N VAL A 221 -50.06 1.80 -5.60
CA VAL A 221 -48.60 1.56 -5.67
C VAL A 221 -47.87 2.85 -6.02
N ASP A 222 -48.27 3.54 -7.09
CA ASP A 222 -47.63 4.78 -7.53
C ASP A 222 -47.75 5.90 -6.48
N PHE A 223 -48.89 5.97 -5.78
CA PHE A 223 -49.11 6.97 -4.75
C PHE A 223 -48.14 6.80 -3.59
N PHE A 224 -48.09 5.61 -2.98
CA PHE A 224 -47.20 5.36 -1.84
C PHE A 224 -45.72 5.34 -2.26
N HIS A 225 -45.40 4.77 -3.42
CA HIS A 225 -44.04 4.78 -3.97
C HIS A 225 -43.51 6.21 -4.18
N ARG A 226 -44.30 7.09 -4.80
CA ARG A 226 -43.90 8.48 -5.04
C ARG A 226 -43.61 9.26 -3.75
N HIS A 227 -44.42 9.04 -2.71
CA HIS A 227 -44.20 9.70 -1.41
C HIS A 227 -42.97 9.12 -0.70
N GLY A 228 -42.72 7.82 -0.84
CA GLY A 228 -41.50 7.15 -0.35
C GLY A 228 -40.24 7.69 -1.04
N ASP A 229 -40.23 7.75 -2.38
CA ASP A 229 -39.11 8.28 -3.17
C ASP A 229 -38.82 9.75 -2.84
N ALA A 230 -39.85 10.56 -2.60
CA ALA A 230 -39.67 11.96 -2.23
C ALA A 230 -38.92 12.13 -0.90
N ALA A 231 -39.13 11.23 0.08
CA ALA A 231 -38.36 11.22 1.31
C ALA A 231 -36.89 10.84 1.05
N GLU A 232 -36.64 9.82 0.22
CA GLU A 232 -35.30 9.35 -0.15
C GLU A 232 -34.48 10.42 -0.91
N ILE A 233 -35.11 11.08 -1.89
CA ILE A 233 -34.51 12.16 -2.69
C ILE A 233 -34.15 13.36 -1.81
N ARG A 234 -34.99 13.72 -0.84
CA ARG A 234 -34.72 14.84 0.08
C ARG A 234 -33.55 14.56 1.01
N LYS A 235 -33.42 13.33 1.52
CA LYS A 235 -32.24 12.87 2.28
C LYS A 235 -30.97 13.03 1.44
N LYS A 236 -30.96 12.52 0.22
CA LYS A 236 -29.82 12.62 -0.72
C LYS A 236 -29.47 14.09 -1.05
N ASN A 237 -30.46 14.95 -1.26
CA ASN A 237 -30.24 16.37 -1.54
C ASN A 237 -29.70 17.17 -0.33
N ALA A 238 -30.11 16.84 0.90
CA ALA A 238 -29.56 17.46 2.10
C ALA A 238 -28.09 17.09 2.31
N GLU A 239 -27.72 15.86 1.97
CA GLU A 239 -26.34 15.36 2.03
C GLU A 239 -25.44 16.02 0.98
N ILE A 240 -25.92 16.15 -0.26
CA ILE A 240 -25.22 16.89 -1.33
C ILE A 240 -24.92 18.33 -0.92
N ARG A 241 -25.89 19.03 -0.30
CA ARG A 241 -25.68 20.41 0.17
C ARG A 241 -24.61 20.51 1.26
N ARG A 242 -24.55 19.55 2.19
CA ARG A 242 -23.47 19.51 3.20
C ARG A 242 -22.10 19.32 2.55
N ILE A 243 -22.01 18.43 1.57
CA ILE A 243 -20.74 18.16 0.87
C ILE A 243 -20.28 19.38 0.09
N GLN A 244 -21.20 20.06 -0.62
CA GLN A 244 -20.89 21.31 -1.32
C GLN A 244 -20.39 22.41 -0.38
N GLN A 245 -20.99 22.52 0.81
CA GLN A 245 -20.56 23.49 1.81
C GLN A 245 -19.16 23.17 2.35
N HIS A 246 -18.84 21.89 2.53
CA HIS A 246 -17.51 21.44 2.95
C HIS A 246 -16.44 21.69 1.89
N LEU A 247 -16.75 21.42 0.61
CA LEU A 247 -15.86 21.71 -0.51
C LEU A 247 -15.53 23.20 -0.64
N ASN A 248 -16.50 24.07 -0.39
CA ASN A 248 -16.28 25.52 -0.40
C ASN A 248 -15.34 25.97 0.73
N THR A 249 -15.47 25.39 1.94
CA THR A 249 -14.56 25.68 3.05
C THR A 249 -13.13 25.21 2.74
N LEU A 250 -12.98 23.98 2.24
CA LEU A 250 -11.68 23.45 1.82
C LEU A 250 -11.03 24.29 0.72
N GLY A 251 -11.83 24.80 -0.22
CA GLY A 251 -11.35 25.70 -1.28
C GLY A 251 -10.81 27.03 -0.75
N ALA A 252 -11.41 27.58 0.31
CA ALA A 252 -10.92 28.79 0.97
C ALA A 252 -9.61 28.53 1.73
N GLU A 253 -9.53 27.42 2.47
CA GLU A 253 -8.32 27.02 3.21
C GLU A 253 -7.13 26.74 2.26
N LEU A 254 -7.38 26.10 1.11
CA LEU A 254 -6.39 25.91 0.05
C LEU A 254 -5.87 27.23 -0.53
N GLY A 255 -6.72 28.27 -0.59
CA GLY A 255 -6.32 29.61 -1.02
C GLY A 255 -5.34 30.28 -0.06
N GLU A 256 -5.58 30.18 1.25
CA GLU A 256 -4.66 30.68 2.28
C GLU A 256 -3.33 29.94 2.26
N VAL A 257 -3.36 28.60 2.15
CA VAL A 257 -2.13 27.78 2.09
C VAL A 257 -1.29 28.12 0.86
N ARG A 258 -1.92 28.34 -0.32
CA ARG A 258 -1.20 28.79 -1.52
C ARG A 258 -0.52 30.14 -1.35
N THR A 259 -1.16 31.06 -0.63
CA THR A 259 -0.60 32.38 -0.35
C THR A 259 0.63 32.25 0.56
N ILE A 260 0.52 31.46 1.63
CA ILE A 260 1.64 31.18 2.55
C ILE A 260 2.79 30.45 1.82
N ALA A 261 2.48 29.52 0.91
CA ALA A 261 3.49 28.82 0.13
C ALA A 261 4.26 29.79 -0.79
N GLN A 262 3.56 30.73 -1.44
CA GLN A 262 4.19 31.76 -2.27
C GLN A 262 5.11 32.68 -1.44
N GLU A 263 4.68 33.11 -0.25
CA GLU A 263 5.50 33.91 0.65
C GLU A 263 6.75 33.15 1.13
N ARG A 264 6.62 31.86 1.43
CA ARG A 264 7.75 31.01 1.83
C ARG A 264 8.72 30.75 0.68
N SER A 265 8.23 30.51 -0.54
CA SER A 265 9.10 30.37 -1.71
C SER A 265 9.94 31.62 -1.96
N ALA A 266 9.34 32.82 -1.84
CA ALA A 266 10.08 34.07 -1.95
C ALA A 266 11.16 34.21 -0.85
N PHE A 267 10.86 33.80 0.38
CA PHE A 267 11.82 33.80 1.49
C PHE A 267 12.96 32.78 1.29
N VAL A 268 12.67 31.60 0.74
CA VAL A 268 13.69 30.60 0.39
C VAL A 268 14.63 31.14 -0.68
N GLU A 269 14.12 31.80 -1.72
CA GLU A 269 14.96 32.44 -2.74
C GLU A 269 15.86 33.55 -2.18
N GLU A 270 15.42 34.26 -1.13
CA GLU A 270 16.23 35.26 -0.43
C GLU A 270 17.34 34.61 0.41
N LEU A 271 17.01 33.57 1.17
CA LEU A 271 18.00 32.79 1.94
C LEU A 271 19.03 32.13 1.03
N GLN A 272 18.62 31.62 -0.13
CA GLN A 272 19.50 30.95 -1.08
C GLN A 272 20.51 31.93 -1.70
N ARG A 273 20.08 33.18 -1.97
CA ARG A 273 20.98 34.27 -2.37
C ARG A 273 21.96 34.65 -1.26
N ALA A 274 21.50 34.74 -0.01
CA ALA A 274 22.37 35.04 1.12
C ALA A 274 23.41 33.93 1.38
N TRP A 275 22.99 32.67 1.25
CA TRP A 275 23.85 31.50 1.38
C TRP A 275 24.93 31.46 0.29
N GLN A 276 24.57 31.71 -0.98
CA GLN A 276 25.55 31.82 -2.07
C GLN A 276 26.59 32.92 -1.82
N GLY A 277 26.17 34.07 -1.28
CA GLY A 277 27.10 35.13 -0.87
C GLY A 277 28.08 34.67 0.21
N THR A 278 27.57 33.98 1.24
CA THR A 278 28.38 33.45 2.35
C THR A 278 29.35 32.37 1.88
N GLN A 279 28.94 31.55 0.90
CA GLN A 279 29.79 30.52 0.31
C GLN A 279 30.96 31.11 -0.47
N ALA A 280 30.72 32.18 -1.24
CA ALA A 280 31.76 32.90 -1.95
C ALA A 280 32.77 33.56 -0.98
N ASP A 281 32.28 34.15 0.11
CA ASP A 281 33.14 34.74 1.14
C ASP A 281 34.02 33.67 1.82
N LEU A 282 33.43 32.53 2.18
CA LEU A 282 34.16 31.41 2.79
C LEU A 282 35.23 30.85 1.85
N GLN A 283 34.92 30.72 0.55
CA GLN A 283 35.86 30.23 -0.44
C GLN A 283 37.04 31.18 -0.61
N SER A 284 36.79 32.49 -0.63
CA SER A 284 37.85 33.50 -0.68
C SER A 284 38.73 33.49 0.58
N GLU A 285 38.13 33.25 1.76
CA GLU A 285 38.89 33.12 3.01
C GLU A 285 39.73 31.83 3.05
N GLN A 286 39.21 30.73 2.50
CA GLN A 286 39.92 29.46 2.38
C GLN A 286 41.11 29.57 1.43
N GLU A 287 40.97 30.26 0.29
CA GLU A 287 42.09 30.57 -0.62
C GLU A 287 43.17 31.39 0.10
N ARG A 288 42.79 32.39 0.89
CA ARG A 288 43.74 33.18 1.70
C ARG A 288 44.49 32.31 2.72
N PHE A 289 43.79 31.40 3.41
CA PHE A 289 44.43 30.48 4.36
C PHE A 289 45.38 29.50 3.69
N LEU A 290 45.07 29.02 2.49
CA LEU A 290 45.96 28.15 1.71
C LEU A 290 47.24 28.89 1.28
N GLU A 291 47.13 30.15 0.86
CA GLU A 291 48.29 31.00 0.57
C GLU A 291 49.17 31.23 1.81
N GLU A 292 48.56 31.51 2.96
CA GLU A 292 49.30 31.65 4.23
C GLU A 292 49.99 30.35 4.64
N ALA A 293 49.30 29.21 4.51
CA ALA A 293 49.85 27.88 4.82
C ALA A 293 51.08 27.57 3.95
N CYS A 294 51.02 27.87 2.65
CA CYS A 294 52.14 27.70 1.72
C CYS A 294 53.35 28.57 2.13
N GLN A 295 53.12 29.81 2.55
CA GLN A 295 54.19 30.68 3.08
C GLN A 295 54.79 30.15 4.39
N TYR A 296 53.98 29.52 5.25
CA TYR A 296 54.46 28.89 6.48
C TYR A 296 55.30 27.64 6.19
N GLU A 297 54.92 26.82 5.22
CA GLU A 297 55.71 25.65 4.80
C GLU A 297 57.09 26.06 4.27
N GLU A 298 57.17 27.10 3.43
CA GLU A 298 58.46 27.62 2.95
C GLU A 298 59.35 28.13 4.11
N ARG A 299 58.76 28.84 5.08
CA ARG A 299 59.48 29.29 6.28
C ARG A 299 59.96 28.11 7.14
N LEU A 300 59.12 27.08 7.29
CA LEU A 300 59.46 25.87 8.04
C LEU A 300 60.59 25.10 7.36
N ALA A 301 60.56 24.96 6.02
CA ALA A 301 61.61 24.33 5.24
C ALA A 301 62.95 25.09 5.37
N SER A 302 62.92 26.43 5.33
CA SER A 302 64.11 27.25 5.59
C SER A 302 64.63 27.09 7.02
N ALA A 303 63.75 27.07 8.03
CA ALA A 303 64.11 26.89 9.43
C ALA A 303 64.71 25.50 9.71
N LEU A 304 64.15 24.43 9.10
CA LEU A 304 64.68 23.07 9.17
C LEU A 304 66.07 22.98 8.53
N GLY A 305 66.31 23.67 7.42
CA GLY A 305 67.64 23.77 6.81
C GLY A 305 68.68 24.49 7.69
N GLN A 306 68.25 25.51 8.45
CA GLN A 306 69.11 26.16 9.46
C GLN A 306 69.36 25.23 10.67
N LEU A 307 68.34 24.50 11.12
CA LEU A 307 68.45 23.56 12.22
C LEU A 307 69.41 22.41 11.89
N ASP A 308 69.40 21.88 10.67
CA ASP A 308 70.36 20.85 10.23
C ASP A 308 71.81 21.38 10.24
N LYS A 309 72.04 22.62 9.80
CA LYS A 309 73.37 23.28 9.93
C LYS A 309 73.81 23.40 11.39
N VAL A 310 72.94 23.87 12.27
CA VAL A 310 73.22 24.01 13.71
C VAL A 310 73.47 22.64 14.35
N THR A 311 72.71 21.62 13.95
CA THR A 311 72.83 20.25 14.47
C THR A 311 74.16 19.62 14.05
N ARG A 312 74.60 19.79 12.80
CA ARG A 312 75.93 19.35 12.35
C ARG A 312 77.05 20.08 13.07
N GLN A 313 76.89 21.38 13.29
CA GLN A 313 77.86 22.18 14.03
C GLN A 313 77.93 21.74 15.51
N HIS A 314 76.78 21.48 16.14
CA HIS A 314 76.71 20.94 17.49
C HIS A 314 77.32 19.54 17.57
N HIS A 315 77.05 18.65 16.60
CA HIS A 315 77.65 17.32 16.55
C HIS A 315 79.18 17.36 16.47
N ASN A 316 79.74 18.22 15.61
CA ASN A 316 81.18 18.44 15.51
C ASN A 316 81.77 19.03 16.82
N THR A 317 81.04 19.96 17.44
CA THR A 317 81.45 20.56 18.72
C THR A 317 81.41 19.54 19.85
N THR A 318 80.39 18.67 19.89
CA THR A 318 80.25 17.57 20.86
C THR A 318 81.34 16.52 20.68
N LEU A 319 81.76 16.22 19.45
CA LEU A 319 82.92 15.35 19.20
C LEU A 319 84.23 15.97 19.70
N GLN A 320 84.41 17.28 19.54
CA GLN A 320 85.56 18.00 20.12
C GLN A 320 85.48 18.04 21.65
N LEU A 321 84.30 18.33 22.21
CA LEU A 321 84.07 18.38 23.66
C LEU A 321 84.31 17.01 24.29
N ASN A 322 83.87 15.92 23.67
CA ASN A 322 84.09 14.55 24.17
C ASN A 322 85.58 14.19 24.19
N ARG A 323 86.38 14.64 23.20
CA ARG A 323 87.85 14.51 23.24
C ARG A 323 88.46 15.33 24.38
N SER A 324 87.97 16.54 24.63
CA SER A 324 88.41 17.37 25.75
C SER A 324 87.95 16.84 27.12
N LEU A 325 86.77 16.22 27.20
CA LEU A 325 86.21 15.58 28.39
C LEU A 325 87.01 14.34 28.76
N GLN A 326 87.48 13.57 27.79
CA GLN A 326 88.34 12.42 28.03
C GLN A 326 89.71 12.87 28.62
N LEU A 327 90.24 14.00 28.14
CA LEU A 327 91.44 14.65 28.72
C LEU A 327 91.21 15.27 30.11
N LEU A 328 89.99 15.72 30.42
CA LEU A 328 89.62 16.28 31.73
C LEU A 328 89.25 15.20 32.74
N GLN A 329 88.71 14.07 32.32
CA GLN A 329 88.42 12.91 33.17
C GLN A 329 89.72 12.25 33.67
N ASP A 330 90.79 12.25 32.87
CA ASP A 330 92.14 11.87 33.30
C ASP A 330 92.73 12.84 34.35
N ARG A 331 92.25 14.09 34.42
CA ARG A 331 92.66 15.09 35.42
C ARG A 331 91.71 15.19 36.63
N ALA A 332 90.47 14.73 36.50
CA ALA A 332 89.43 14.80 37.54
C ALA A 332 89.61 13.77 38.67
N GLY A 333 90.50 12.79 38.50
CA GLY A 333 90.97 11.91 39.59
C GLY A 333 91.71 12.63 40.73
N GLN A 334 92.02 13.93 40.59
CA GLN A 334 92.75 14.73 41.59
C GLN A 334 91.93 15.79 42.33
N ILE A 335 90.63 15.99 42.04
CA ILE A 335 89.82 17.06 42.64
C ILE A 335 88.53 16.49 43.26
N ALA A 336 88.69 15.53 44.15
CA ALA A 336 87.64 15.03 45.04
C ALA A 336 87.70 15.67 46.44
N GLN A 337 88.23 16.90 46.57
CA GLN A 337 88.51 17.53 47.87
C GLN A 337 87.86 18.89 48.14
N VAL A 338 86.93 19.38 47.31
CA VAL A 338 86.28 20.70 47.57
C VAL A 338 84.77 20.66 47.34
N GLN A 339 84.09 19.67 47.92
CA GLN A 339 82.62 19.66 48.07
C GLN A 339 82.21 19.72 49.54
N GLN A 340 82.81 20.67 50.27
CA GLN A 340 82.42 20.97 51.65
C GLN A 340 82.32 22.48 51.93
N PHE A 341 81.90 23.29 50.96
CA PHE A 341 81.70 24.72 51.23
C PHE A 341 80.69 25.39 50.28
N ASN A 342 79.41 25.02 50.38
CA ASN A 342 78.29 25.97 50.32
C ASN A 342 76.96 25.21 50.37
N GLN A 343 76.61 24.80 51.60
CA GLN A 343 75.22 24.96 52.02
C GLN A 343 74.82 26.44 51.94
N MET A 344 73.51 26.66 52.06
CA MET A 344 72.89 27.93 52.44
C MET A 344 72.81 29.00 51.36
N LEU A 345 71.64 29.09 50.73
CA LEU A 345 70.73 30.22 50.97
C LEU A 345 69.30 29.86 50.49
N LEU A 346 68.49 29.52 51.49
CA LEU A 346 67.07 29.92 51.63
C LEU A 346 66.01 29.23 50.77
N GLY A 347 65.43 28.20 51.38
CA GLY A 347 63.99 27.94 51.25
C GLY A 347 63.14 28.85 52.17
N SER A 348 61.83 28.73 51.97
CA SER A 348 60.71 29.20 52.80
C SER A 348 60.15 30.60 52.49
N ARG A 349 58.96 30.63 51.85
CA ARG A 349 57.82 31.50 52.27
C ARG A 349 56.52 31.38 51.45
N TRP A 350 56.43 30.58 50.40
CA TRP A 350 55.21 30.53 49.55
C TRP A 350 54.25 29.36 49.79
N TRP A 351 54.56 28.49 50.75
CA TRP A 351 53.76 27.28 51.02
C TRP A 351 52.83 27.40 52.25
N GLN A 352 52.85 28.52 52.99
CA GLN A 352 52.01 28.73 54.19
C GLN A 352 50.91 29.78 54.04
N LEU A 353 50.65 30.31 52.84
CA LEU A 353 49.62 31.36 52.62
C LEU A 353 48.45 30.96 51.72
N ARG A 354 48.42 29.73 51.19
CA ARG A 354 47.34 29.25 50.30
C ARG A 354 46.26 28.39 50.99
N ASN A 355 46.54 27.87 52.20
CA ASN A 355 45.67 26.91 52.88
C ASN A 355 44.75 27.49 53.97
N SER A 356 44.58 28.82 54.02
CA SER A 356 43.76 29.47 55.06
C SER A 356 42.64 30.38 54.57
N MET A 357 42.36 30.47 53.25
CA MET A 357 41.34 31.40 52.73
C MET A 357 40.19 30.81 51.91
N LEU A 358 40.04 29.49 51.80
CA LEU A 358 38.86 28.89 51.15
C LEU A 358 38.16 27.82 52.01
N ARG A 359 38.20 28.03 53.34
CA ARG A 359 37.37 27.34 54.35
C ARG A 359 36.27 28.24 54.93
N LEU A 360 35.78 29.22 54.16
CA LEU A 360 34.86 30.25 54.69
C LEU A 360 33.64 30.60 53.82
N ALA A 361 33.17 29.71 52.95
CA ALA A 361 31.83 29.85 52.38
C ALA A 361 31.27 28.48 51.97
N GLY A 362 30.79 27.72 52.95
CA GLY A 362 30.06 26.48 52.73
C GLY A 362 28.56 26.72 52.51
N GLN A 363 28.02 25.93 51.57
CA GLN A 363 26.62 25.47 51.41
C GLN A 363 25.59 26.53 50.94
N ASP A 364 24.63 26.22 50.06
CA ASP A 364 24.20 24.92 49.53
C ASP A 364 23.56 25.02 48.14
N LYS A 365 23.63 23.90 47.42
CA LYS A 365 23.05 23.66 46.10
C LYS A 365 21.57 23.32 46.22
N ARG A 366 20.71 24.06 45.51
CA ARG A 366 19.43 23.68 44.85
C ARG A 366 18.56 24.95 44.83
N VAL A 367 18.05 25.31 43.63
CA VAL A 367 17.02 26.34 43.30
C VAL A 367 17.42 27.44 42.27
N LEU A 368 18.65 27.48 41.72
CA LEU A 368 19.00 28.50 40.68
C LEU A 368 19.57 27.94 39.36
N ASN A 369 19.07 26.79 38.88
CA ASN A 369 19.37 26.28 37.53
C ASN A 369 18.15 26.25 36.59
N ALA A 370 17.10 27.00 36.91
CA ALA A 370 16.06 27.32 35.94
C ALA A 370 16.35 28.73 35.42
N MET A 371 16.48 28.89 34.09
CA MET A 371 16.85 30.10 33.33
C MET A 371 18.35 30.23 33.00
N ALA A 372 18.84 29.36 32.11
CA ALA A 372 20.02 29.63 31.30
C ALA A 372 19.62 29.66 29.81
N LEU A 373 19.95 30.77 29.15
CA LEU A 373 19.78 31.01 27.72
C LEU A 373 20.64 30.03 26.88
N PRO A 374 20.28 29.72 25.62
CA PRO A 374 21.05 28.78 24.80
C PRO A 374 22.46 29.31 24.56
N GLN A 375 23.46 28.49 24.89
CA GLN A 375 24.85 28.75 24.52
C GLN A 375 25.07 28.43 23.03
N PRO A 376 25.99 29.14 22.35
CA PRO A 376 26.38 28.79 20.97
C PRO A 376 26.95 27.37 20.94
N ALA A 377 26.57 26.59 19.94
CA ALA A 377 26.98 25.20 19.77
C ALA A 377 28.52 25.09 19.77
N VAL A 378 29.08 24.48 20.81
CA VAL A 378 30.46 23.99 20.79
C VAL A 378 30.51 22.90 19.71
N ARG A 379 31.37 23.05 18.70
CA ARG A 379 31.63 21.99 17.72
C ARG A 379 32.10 20.76 18.49
N TRP A 380 31.31 19.70 18.44
CA TRP A 380 31.70 18.41 18.97
C TRP A 380 32.78 17.81 18.05
N GLU A 381 33.89 17.40 18.64
CA GLU A 381 34.92 16.60 17.96
C GLU A 381 34.89 15.19 18.55
N PRO A 382 34.96 14.14 17.72
CA PRO A 382 35.04 12.78 18.22
C PRO A 382 36.30 12.59 19.08
N PRO A 383 36.28 11.70 20.09
CA PRO A 383 37.43 11.49 20.96
C PRO A 383 38.66 11.02 20.17
N SER A 384 39.83 11.56 20.51
CA SER A 384 41.12 11.24 19.84
C SER A 384 41.52 9.76 19.87
N GLN A 385 40.93 8.98 20.79
CA GLN A 385 40.98 7.53 20.82
C GLN A 385 39.55 7.01 20.99
N GLN A 386 39.09 6.16 20.08
CA GLN A 386 37.78 5.52 20.21
C GLN A 386 37.79 4.49 21.35
N PRO A 387 36.69 4.33 22.09
CA PRO A 387 36.64 3.38 23.21
C PRO A 387 36.80 1.93 22.77
N ALA A 388 37.27 1.09 23.70
CA ALA A 388 37.21 -0.35 23.52
C ALA A 388 35.76 -0.83 23.54
N VAL A 389 35.50 -1.98 22.90
CA VAL A 389 34.15 -2.52 22.70
C VAL A 389 34.02 -3.90 23.34
N THR A 390 32.91 -4.15 24.02
CA THR A 390 32.53 -5.51 24.47
C THR A 390 31.47 -6.07 23.52
N ILE A 391 31.80 -7.17 22.84
CA ILE A 391 30.85 -7.93 22.00
C ILE A 391 30.19 -8.97 22.90
N ILE A 392 28.87 -8.92 23.03
CA ILE A 392 28.10 -9.80 23.92
C ILE A 392 27.24 -10.73 23.07
N VAL A 393 27.47 -12.03 23.22
CA VAL A 393 26.68 -13.10 22.58
C VAL A 393 25.91 -13.87 23.66
N PRO A 394 24.61 -13.59 23.87
CA PRO A 394 23.76 -14.41 24.73
C PRO A 394 23.43 -15.72 24.02
N VAL A 395 23.61 -16.85 24.71
CA VAL A 395 23.43 -18.20 24.14
C VAL A 395 22.37 -18.96 24.92
N TYR A 396 21.32 -19.40 24.23
CA TYR A 396 20.31 -20.30 24.76
C TYR A 396 19.87 -21.32 23.70
N GLY A 397 20.63 -22.40 23.56
CA GLY A 397 20.42 -23.44 22.55
C GLY A 397 20.97 -23.10 21.17
N GLY A 398 20.61 -23.91 20.16
CA GLY A 398 21.04 -23.71 18.78
C GLY A 398 22.53 -24.00 18.55
N VAL A 399 22.92 -25.28 18.64
CA VAL A 399 24.33 -25.72 18.59
C VAL A 399 25.07 -25.18 17.37
N GLN A 400 24.54 -25.41 16.16
CA GLN A 400 25.23 -25.05 14.92
C GLN A 400 25.26 -23.53 14.73
N ASP A 401 24.12 -22.88 14.95
CA ASP A 401 23.98 -21.43 14.80
C ASP A 401 24.94 -20.67 15.73
N THR A 402 25.05 -21.11 17.00
CA THR A 402 25.98 -20.53 17.96
C THR A 402 27.44 -20.70 17.54
N ARG A 403 27.81 -21.86 16.99
CA ARG A 403 29.16 -22.12 16.49
C ARG A 403 29.48 -21.20 15.31
N ASP A 404 28.57 -21.10 14.36
CA ASP A 404 28.73 -20.29 13.15
C ASP A 404 28.83 -18.79 13.51
N CYS A 405 28.01 -18.32 14.47
CA CYS A 405 28.09 -16.97 15.00
C CYS A 405 29.46 -16.66 15.62
N ILE A 406 29.93 -17.48 16.57
CA ILE A 406 31.21 -17.25 17.25
C ILE A 406 32.39 -17.33 16.26
N GLU A 407 32.42 -18.33 15.38
CA GLU A 407 33.50 -18.45 14.40
C GLU A 407 33.47 -17.32 13.37
N SER A 408 32.29 -16.81 12.97
CA SER A 408 32.20 -15.63 12.09
C SER A 408 32.78 -14.37 12.73
N ILE A 409 32.54 -14.14 14.02
CA ILE A 409 33.12 -13.01 14.78
C ILE A 409 34.64 -13.17 14.87
N LEU A 410 35.13 -14.38 15.17
CA LEU A 410 36.55 -14.66 15.31
C LEU A 410 37.32 -14.63 13.98
N ALA A 411 36.65 -14.91 12.86
CA ALA A 411 37.21 -14.86 11.52
C ALA A 411 37.13 -13.47 10.86
N SER A 412 36.45 -12.51 11.47
CA SER A 412 36.28 -11.15 10.95
C SER A 412 37.55 -10.31 11.11
N ASP A 413 37.81 -9.42 10.15
CA ASP A 413 39.06 -8.64 10.01
C ASP A 413 38.94 -7.21 10.59
N TYR A 414 38.33 -7.05 11.78
CA TYR A 414 38.21 -5.75 12.44
C TYR A 414 39.44 -5.37 13.27
N ARG A 415 39.68 -4.06 13.41
CA ARG A 415 40.83 -3.47 14.13
C ARG A 415 40.48 -2.86 15.48
N VAL A 416 39.19 -2.56 15.69
CA VAL A 416 38.68 -2.05 16.97
C VAL A 416 39.10 -2.96 18.10
N ARG A 417 39.56 -2.36 19.21
CA ARG A 417 39.91 -3.12 20.41
C ARG A 417 38.64 -3.70 21.02
N ALA A 418 38.36 -4.96 20.74
CA ALA A 418 37.17 -5.63 21.20
C ALA A 418 37.47 -6.82 22.13
N GLN A 419 36.52 -7.11 23.02
CA GLN A 419 36.50 -8.33 23.83
C GLN A 419 35.21 -9.10 23.55
N LEU A 420 35.32 -10.33 23.06
CA LEU A 420 34.18 -11.23 22.90
C LEU A 420 33.82 -11.87 24.25
N VAL A 421 32.56 -11.73 24.64
CA VAL A 421 31.94 -12.29 25.85
C VAL A 421 30.75 -13.14 25.43
N VAL A 422 30.88 -14.45 25.58
CA VAL A 422 29.81 -15.42 25.32
C VAL A 422 29.17 -15.78 26.64
N ILE A 423 27.85 -15.63 26.76
CA ILE A 423 27.12 -15.89 28.00
C ILE A 423 26.12 -17.02 27.75
N ASN A 424 26.43 -18.21 28.24
CA ASN A 424 25.51 -19.34 28.22
C ASN A 424 24.42 -19.16 29.30
N ASP A 425 23.19 -18.95 28.86
CA ASP A 425 22.02 -18.70 29.69
C ASP A 425 21.30 -19.99 30.10
N ALA A 426 22.07 -20.94 30.65
CA ALA A 426 21.60 -22.28 31.03
C ALA A 426 21.00 -23.09 29.86
N SER A 427 21.71 -23.15 28.72
CA SER A 427 21.32 -23.94 27.55
C SER A 427 21.07 -25.42 27.90
N PRO A 428 19.97 -26.02 27.43
CA PRO A 428 19.61 -27.40 27.76
C PRO A 428 20.44 -28.47 27.04
N GLU A 429 21.08 -28.15 25.92
CA GLU A 429 21.82 -29.09 25.07
C GLU A 429 23.24 -29.37 25.62
N PRO A 430 23.56 -30.60 26.05
CA PRO A 430 24.88 -30.92 26.59
C PRO A 430 26.01 -30.70 25.57
N GLU A 431 25.78 -30.98 24.29
CA GLU A 431 26.77 -30.80 23.24
C GLU A 431 27.23 -29.34 23.10
N LEU A 432 26.29 -28.38 23.20
CA LEU A 432 26.61 -26.96 23.16
C LEU A 432 27.42 -26.56 24.39
N VAL A 433 27.01 -27.02 25.57
CA VAL A 433 27.70 -26.73 26.83
C VAL A 433 29.12 -27.32 26.83
N GLU A 434 29.31 -28.55 26.36
CA GLU A 434 30.62 -29.18 26.22
C GLU A 434 31.51 -28.43 25.24
N TRP A 435 30.96 -28.01 24.09
CA TRP A 435 31.70 -27.24 23.10
C TRP A 435 32.14 -25.88 23.63
N LEU A 436 31.26 -25.14 24.31
CA LEU A 436 31.62 -23.86 24.93
C LEU A 436 32.71 -24.03 26.00
N ASN A 437 32.65 -25.11 26.79
CA ASN A 437 33.62 -25.40 27.85
C ASN A 437 34.97 -25.92 27.36
N ALA A 438 35.19 -26.06 26.05
CA ALA A 438 36.42 -26.64 25.49
C ALA A 438 37.71 -25.79 25.69
N ASN A 439 37.73 -24.85 26.64
CA ASN A 439 38.85 -23.95 26.98
C ASN A 439 39.39 -23.17 25.77
N ASP A 440 38.50 -22.53 25.01
CA ASP A 440 38.92 -21.54 24.02
C ASP A 440 39.28 -20.21 24.72
N THR A 441 40.50 -19.73 24.46
CA THR A 441 41.00 -18.48 25.07
C THR A 441 40.67 -17.24 24.24
N ARG A 442 40.06 -17.41 23.06
CA ARG A 442 39.70 -16.32 22.14
C ARG A 442 38.48 -15.52 22.62
N PHE A 443 37.67 -16.06 23.53
CA PHE A 443 36.52 -15.37 24.13
C PHE A 443 36.40 -15.63 25.63
N ILE A 444 35.68 -14.76 26.33
CA ILE A 444 35.32 -14.95 27.73
C ILE A 444 34.00 -15.68 27.79
N LEU A 445 33.98 -16.86 28.43
CA LEU A 445 32.76 -17.62 28.68
C LEU A 445 32.20 -17.32 30.08
N LEU A 446 30.92 -16.97 30.15
CA LEU A 446 30.15 -16.87 31.38
C LEU A 446 28.98 -17.86 31.35
N HIS A 447 28.65 -18.44 32.50
CA HIS A 447 27.46 -19.26 32.67
C HIS A 447 26.48 -18.59 33.63
N ASN A 448 25.20 -18.55 33.27
CA ASN A 448 24.11 -18.32 34.23
C ASN A 448 23.70 -19.67 34.85
N GLU A 449 23.39 -19.66 36.15
CA GLU A 449 22.91 -20.87 36.86
C GLU A 449 21.46 -21.23 36.49
N ILE A 450 20.67 -20.22 36.11
CA ILE A 450 19.29 -20.33 35.66
C ILE A 450 19.12 -19.51 34.38
N ASN A 451 18.15 -19.87 33.54
CA ASN A 451 17.80 -19.07 32.36
C ASN A 451 17.18 -17.73 32.80
N LEU A 452 17.95 -16.64 32.63
CA LEU A 452 17.59 -15.26 32.93
C LEU A 452 16.81 -14.59 31.79
N GLY A 453 16.78 -15.20 30.62
CA GLY A 453 16.26 -14.63 29.39
C GLY A 453 17.25 -13.64 28.76
N PHE A 454 16.89 -13.11 27.59
CA PHE A 454 17.76 -12.22 26.82
C PHE A 454 18.15 -10.99 27.65
N VAL A 455 17.17 -10.27 28.22
CA VAL A 455 17.37 -9.01 28.95
C VAL A 455 18.34 -9.18 30.12
N GLY A 456 18.11 -10.17 30.98
CA GLY A 456 18.96 -10.43 32.15
C GLY A 456 20.38 -10.82 31.75
N THR A 457 20.51 -11.62 30.69
CA THR A 457 21.80 -12.09 30.17
C THR A 457 22.62 -10.95 29.55
N VAL A 458 22.03 -10.14 28.68
CA VAL A 458 22.74 -9.01 28.06
C VAL A 458 23.08 -7.93 29.08
N ASN A 459 22.19 -7.64 30.04
CA ASN A 459 22.46 -6.69 31.14
C ASN A 459 23.67 -7.12 31.98
N ARG A 460 23.80 -8.43 32.27
CA ARG A 460 24.97 -8.98 32.95
C ARG A 460 26.25 -8.73 32.15
N GLY A 461 26.20 -8.96 30.83
CA GLY A 461 27.33 -8.66 29.93
C GLY A 461 27.69 -7.18 29.89
N MET A 462 26.69 -6.30 29.76
CA MET A 462 26.88 -4.84 29.67
C MET A 462 27.52 -4.24 30.93
N ALA A 463 27.34 -4.88 32.08
CA ALA A 463 27.90 -4.48 33.36
C ALA A 463 29.37 -4.93 33.57
N LEU A 464 29.89 -5.85 32.76
CA LEU A 464 31.22 -6.45 32.96
C LEU A 464 32.35 -5.43 32.78
N TYR A 465 32.22 -4.56 31.77
CA TYR A 465 33.19 -3.52 31.45
C TYR A 465 32.48 -2.16 31.31
N PRO A 466 32.26 -1.43 32.42
CA PRO A 466 31.46 -0.20 32.42
C PRO A 466 32.09 0.99 31.67
N GLU A 467 33.33 0.86 31.23
CA GLU A 467 34.06 1.90 30.48
C GLU A 467 34.11 1.62 28.96
N GLN A 468 33.52 0.51 28.50
CA GLN A 468 33.58 0.07 27.09
C GLN A 468 32.24 0.24 26.39
N ASP A 469 32.25 0.59 25.10
CA ASP A 469 31.04 0.53 24.29
C ASP A 469 30.57 -0.94 24.15
N VAL A 470 29.31 -1.15 23.78
CA VAL A 470 28.69 -2.47 23.75
C VAL A 470 28.25 -2.80 22.34
N VAL A 471 28.43 -4.05 21.91
CA VAL A 471 27.73 -4.60 20.75
C VAL A 471 26.99 -5.86 21.19
N LEU A 472 25.68 -5.86 21.02
CA LEU A 472 24.84 -7.04 21.20
C LEU A 472 24.81 -7.81 19.87
N VAL A 473 25.07 -9.11 19.90
CA VAL A 473 25.00 -9.99 18.72
C VAL A 473 24.26 -11.26 19.12
N ASN A 474 23.14 -11.55 18.45
CA ASN A 474 22.40 -12.79 18.70
C ASN A 474 23.21 -14.02 18.28
N SER A 475 22.98 -15.16 18.94
CA SER A 475 23.70 -16.40 18.68
C SER A 475 23.38 -17.03 17.31
N ASP A 476 22.42 -16.51 16.55
CA ASP A 476 22.01 -16.96 15.21
C ASP A 476 22.35 -15.93 14.10
N THR A 477 23.40 -15.15 14.35
CA THR A 477 23.90 -14.08 13.48
C THR A 477 25.27 -14.42 12.91
N GLU A 478 25.52 -14.08 11.64
CA GLU A 478 26.84 -14.20 11.00
C GLU A 478 27.34 -12.83 10.54
N VAL A 479 28.58 -12.50 10.89
CA VAL A 479 29.25 -11.24 10.55
C VAL A 479 30.45 -11.48 9.63
N ALA A 480 30.92 -10.44 8.94
CA ALA A 480 32.05 -10.55 8.01
C ALA A 480 32.90 -9.28 7.94
N ASN A 481 34.12 -9.41 7.38
CA ASN A 481 35.04 -8.30 7.11
C ASN A 481 35.30 -7.41 8.34
N ASP A 482 35.36 -6.09 8.14
CA ASP A 482 35.59 -5.05 9.15
C ASP A 482 34.28 -4.48 9.73
N TRP A 483 33.21 -5.28 9.79
CA TRP A 483 31.86 -4.85 10.22
C TRP A 483 31.85 -4.02 11.51
N LEU A 484 32.65 -4.40 12.50
CA LEU A 484 32.73 -3.75 13.81
C LEU A 484 33.38 -2.35 13.72
N ASP A 485 34.39 -2.21 12.87
CA ASP A 485 35.07 -0.93 12.64
C ASP A 485 34.08 0.08 12.07
N ARG A 486 33.27 -0.34 11.08
CA ARG A 486 32.22 0.48 10.47
C ARG A 486 31.09 0.83 11.44
N LEU A 487 30.65 -0.11 12.29
CA LEU A 487 29.66 0.19 13.34
C LEU A 487 30.16 1.24 14.33
N GLN A 488 31.42 1.13 14.79
CA GLN A 488 32.00 2.13 15.68
C GLN A 488 32.17 3.48 14.96
N GLN A 489 32.59 3.48 13.69
CA GLN A 489 32.70 4.70 12.90
C GLN A 489 31.35 5.41 12.77
N ALA A 490 30.27 4.69 12.48
CA ALA A 490 28.92 5.23 12.43
C ALA A 490 28.48 5.79 13.81
N ALA A 491 28.75 5.07 14.90
CA ALA A 491 28.38 5.48 16.25
C ALA A 491 29.05 6.79 16.70
N TYR A 492 30.27 7.04 16.21
CA TYR A 492 31.03 8.28 16.44
C TYR A 492 30.98 9.26 15.26
N GLY A 493 30.05 9.07 14.32
CA GLY A 493 29.81 10.01 13.23
C GLY A 493 29.18 11.33 13.70
N ALA A 494 28.45 11.30 14.82
CA ALA A 494 27.88 12.49 15.45
C ALA A 494 27.78 12.34 16.98
N ALA A 495 27.72 13.47 17.67
CA ALA A 495 27.69 13.54 19.14
C ALA A 495 26.49 12.81 19.74
N ASP A 496 25.37 12.85 19.03
CA ASP A 496 24.04 12.46 19.47
C ASP A 496 23.64 11.06 19.01
N ILE A 497 24.50 10.28 18.35
CA ILE A 497 24.18 8.90 17.98
C ILE A 497 24.38 7.99 19.20
N GLY A 498 23.31 7.36 19.65
CA GLY A 498 23.30 6.45 20.81
C GLY A 498 23.46 4.99 20.44
N SER A 499 22.88 4.57 19.30
CA SER A 499 23.02 3.20 18.79
C SER A 499 23.04 3.10 17.27
N VAL A 500 23.62 2.00 16.79
CA VAL A 500 23.77 1.67 15.37
C VAL A 500 23.35 0.23 15.12
N THR A 501 22.58 0.00 14.04
CA THR A 501 22.21 -1.33 13.54
C THR A 501 22.63 -1.46 12.06
N PRO A 502 23.16 -2.60 11.59
CA PRO A 502 23.47 -2.82 10.18
C PRO A 502 22.27 -3.29 9.36
N PHE A 503 22.40 -3.34 8.03
CA PHE A 503 21.45 -4.08 7.19
C PHE A 503 21.49 -5.58 7.51
N SER A 504 20.38 -6.26 7.30
CA SER A 504 20.30 -7.73 7.40
C SER A 504 19.27 -8.32 6.45
N ASN A 505 19.34 -9.63 6.20
CA ASN A 505 18.29 -10.37 5.52
C ASN A 505 17.00 -10.44 6.35
N ASN A 506 17.10 -10.41 7.68
CA ASN A 506 15.95 -10.51 8.58
C ASN A 506 16.05 -9.47 9.71
N ALA A 507 15.68 -8.21 9.44
CA ALA A 507 15.74 -7.15 10.44
C ALA A 507 14.63 -6.08 10.29
N THR A 508 13.43 -6.46 9.88
CA THR A 508 12.25 -5.56 9.79
C THR A 508 12.54 -4.26 9.00
N ILE A 509 12.66 -3.11 9.66
CA ILE A 509 12.97 -1.80 9.07
C ILE A 509 14.42 -1.70 8.55
N CYS A 510 15.29 -2.66 8.89
CA CYS A 510 16.65 -2.77 8.41
C CYS A 510 16.82 -3.97 7.44
N SER A 511 15.73 -4.53 6.91
CA SER A 511 15.79 -5.66 5.97
C SER A 511 16.28 -5.27 4.58
N TYR A 512 17.09 -6.15 3.97
CA TYR A 512 17.54 -6.15 2.58
C TYR A 512 17.55 -7.59 2.03
N PRO A 513 17.14 -7.86 0.77
CA PRO A 513 16.69 -6.93 -0.26
C PRO A 513 15.30 -6.33 -0.04
N ASP A 514 14.34 -7.10 0.46
CA ASP A 514 12.97 -6.65 0.63
C ASP A 514 12.74 -6.04 2.01
N PHE A 515 12.32 -4.77 2.00
CA PHE A 515 12.01 -4.00 3.20
C PHE A 515 10.86 -4.63 4.01
N CYS A 516 11.03 -4.77 5.32
CA CYS A 516 10.07 -5.40 6.24
C CYS A 516 9.70 -6.86 5.90
N HIS A 517 10.59 -7.62 5.26
CA HIS A 517 10.42 -9.04 5.00
C HIS A 517 11.61 -9.85 5.53
N ASP A 518 11.36 -11.15 5.70
CA ASP A 518 12.39 -12.16 5.94
C ASP A 518 12.95 -12.57 4.58
N ASN A 519 14.24 -12.31 4.37
CA ASN A 519 14.87 -12.54 3.09
C ASN A 519 15.81 -13.75 3.13
N GLN A 520 15.93 -14.41 1.98
CA GLN A 520 17.10 -15.22 1.68
C GLN A 520 18.23 -14.30 1.19
N LEU A 521 19.47 -14.76 1.30
CA LEU A 521 20.57 -14.07 0.64
C LEU A 521 20.35 -14.08 -0.88
N PRO A 522 20.66 -12.98 -1.57
CA PRO A 522 20.72 -12.95 -3.02
C PRO A 522 21.46 -14.13 -3.64
N GLU A 523 20.94 -14.68 -4.74
CA GLU A 523 21.61 -15.77 -5.46
C GLU A 523 23.05 -15.39 -5.86
N GLY A 524 24.01 -16.25 -5.53
CA GLY A 524 25.44 -16.03 -5.80
C GLY A 524 26.16 -15.11 -4.81
N TYR A 525 25.53 -14.73 -3.71
CA TYR A 525 26.15 -13.94 -2.63
C TYR A 525 26.21 -14.73 -1.32
N ASP A 526 27.38 -14.66 -0.67
CA ASP A 526 27.54 -14.98 0.75
C ASP A 526 27.60 -13.67 1.57
N VAL A 527 27.62 -13.80 2.90
CA VAL A 527 27.65 -12.65 3.83
C VAL A 527 28.85 -11.74 3.54
N LYS A 528 30.03 -12.33 3.30
CA LYS A 528 31.28 -11.62 3.08
C LYS A 528 31.23 -10.75 1.82
N ARG A 529 30.70 -11.29 0.72
CA ARG A 529 30.60 -10.60 -0.56
C ARG A 529 29.54 -9.51 -0.51
N LEU A 530 28.39 -9.77 0.12
CA LEU A 530 27.32 -8.78 0.21
C LEU A 530 27.71 -7.60 1.12
N ASP A 531 28.39 -7.88 2.23
CA ASP A 531 28.92 -6.84 3.11
C ASP A 531 30.04 -6.01 2.46
N ALA A 532 30.94 -6.64 1.68
CA ALA A 532 31.94 -5.90 0.90
C ALA A 532 31.29 -4.97 -0.16
N LEU A 533 30.17 -5.40 -0.74
CA LEU A 533 29.40 -4.59 -1.67
C LEU A 533 28.75 -3.40 -0.98
N ALA A 534 28.15 -3.60 0.21
CA ALA A 534 27.61 -2.53 1.04
C ALA A 534 28.69 -1.51 1.40
N ALA A 535 29.87 -1.98 1.80
CA ALA A 535 31.02 -1.12 2.12
C ALA A 535 31.45 -0.26 0.93
N CYS A 536 31.34 -0.79 -0.29
CA CYS A 536 31.72 -0.13 -1.53
C CYS A 536 30.73 0.97 -1.95
N VAL A 537 29.41 0.72 -1.85
CA VAL A 537 28.40 1.61 -2.44
C VAL A 537 27.70 2.54 -1.46
N ASN A 538 27.76 2.23 -0.17
CA ASN A 538 27.10 3.00 0.88
C ASN A 538 28.11 3.56 1.90
N THR A 539 29.40 3.69 1.56
CA THR A 539 30.50 4.00 2.47
C THR A 539 30.18 5.14 3.45
N GLY A 540 30.14 4.84 4.75
CA GLY A 540 29.92 5.82 5.83
C GLY A 540 28.52 6.45 5.86
N LEU A 541 27.58 5.98 5.05
CA LEU A 541 26.22 6.52 5.00
C LEU A 541 25.34 5.88 6.07
N THR A 542 24.60 6.72 6.77
CA THR A 542 23.65 6.32 7.80
C THR A 542 22.28 6.93 7.56
N VAL A 543 21.23 6.28 8.05
CA VAL A 543 19.87 6.81 8.06
C VAL A 543 19.28 6.70 9.45
N ASP A 544 18.57 7.73 9.89
CA ASP A 544 17.89 7.70 11.19
C ASP A 544 16.78 6.64 11.19
N VAL A 545 16.76 5.82 12.23
CA VAL A 545 15.71 4.85 12.52
C VAL A 545 15.06 5.18 13.86
N PRO A 546 13.75 4.93 14.02
CA PRO A 546 13.06 5.21 15.28
C PRO A 546 13.56 4.30 16.41
N THR A 547 13.90 3.06 16.10
CA THR A 547 14.50 2.10 17.02
C THR A 547 15.56 1.27 16.30
N ALA A 548 16.65 0.96 16.99
CA ALA A 548 17.63 -0.02 16.54
C ALA A 548 17.09 -1.45 16.71
N VAL A 549 17.55 -2.39 15.91
CA VAL A 549 17.08 -3.79 15.92
C VAL A 549 18.10 -4.66 16.66
N GLY A 550 17.65 -5.39 17.67
CA GLY A 550 18.50 -6.05 18.67
C GLY A 550 19.31 -7.28 18.22
N PHE A 551 19.18 -7.75 16.97
CA PHE A 551 19.94 -8.90 16.47
C PHE A 551 21.45 -8.60 16.37
N CYS A 552 21.78 -7.35 16.00
CA CYS A 552 23.11 -6.78 15.96
C CYS A 552 22.99 -5.29 16.26
N MET A 553 23.38 -4.86 17.46
CA MET A 553 23.16 -3.49 17.93
C MET A 553 24.39 -2.96 18.67
N TYR A 554 25.02 -1.92 18.11
CA TYR A 554 26.06 -1.14 18.78
C TYR A 554 25.40 -0.11 19.71
N ILE A 555 25.85 0.01 20.95
CA ILE A 555 25.37 0.96 21.94
C ILE A 555 26.57 1.71 22.53
N ARG A 556 26.59 3.03 22.39
CA ARG A 556 27.62 3.85 23.03
C ARG A 556 27.46 3.89 24.54
N ARG A 557 28.57 3.87 25.24
CA ARG A 557 28.60 3.80 26.71
C ARG A 557 28.01 5.03 27.36
N ASP A 558 28.21 6.21 26.79
CA ASP A 558 27.60 7.45 27.29
C ASP A 558 26.08 7.45 27.15
N CYS A 559 25.55 7.00 26.02
CA CYS A 559 24.10 6.76 25.84
C CYS A 559 23.58 5.75 26.86
N LEU A 560 24.29 4.63 27.06
CA LEU A 560 23.89 3.61 28.03
C LEU A 560 23.93 4.12 29.48
N HIS A 561 24.90 4.96 29.84
CA HIS A 561 24.97 5.61 31.16
C HIS A 561 23.86 6.64 31.38
N ASP A 562 23.48 7.38 30.35
CA ASP A 562 22.44 8.42 30.43
C ASP A 562 21.02 7.82 30.41
N ALA A 563 20.77 6.84 29.55
CA ALA A 563 19.47 6.19 29.40
C ALA A 563 19.24 5.09 30.45
N GLY A 564 20.29 4.38 30.89
CA GLY A 564 20.22 3.19 31.74
C GLY A 564 20.13 1.89 30.94
N ALA A 565 20.36 0.76 31.62
CA ALA A 565 20.27 -0.59 31.03
C ALA A 565 18.82 -0.98 30.65
N PHE A 566 18.67 -2.13 29.99
CA PHE A 566 17.35 -2.66 29.61
C PHE A 566 16.52 -3.06 30.84
N ASP A 567 15.22 -2.82 30.79
CA ASP A 567 14.33 -3.05 31.94
C ASP A 567 13.87 -4.52 32.01
N ALA A 568 14.56 -5.31 32.83
CA ALA A 568 14.26 -6.73 33.02
C ALA A 568 12.95 -6.97 33.80
N GLU A 569 12.45 -6.00 34.57
CA GLU A 569 11.17 -6.13 35.28
C GLU A 569 10.00 -5.97 34.33
N LEU A 570 10.11 -5.03 33.38
CA LEU A 570 9.06 -4.74 32.40
C LEU A 570 8.98 -5.76 31.27
N PHE A 571 10.11 -6.27 30.77
CA PHE A 571 10.15 -7.15 29.59
C PHE A 571 10.46 -8.62 29.93
N GLY A 572 10.75 -8.93 31.20
CA GLY A 572 11.00 -10.29 31.65
C GLY A 572 12.11 -10.97 30.85
N ARG A 573 11.73 -11.97 30.04
CA ARG A 573 12.67 -12.77 29.23
C ARG A 573 13.05 -12.15 27.87
N GLY A 574 12.43 -11.03 27.47
CA GLY A 574 12.77 -10.28 26.25
C GLY A 574 11.55 -9.93 25.38
N TYR A 575 11.85 -9.36 24.21
CA TYR A 575 10.97 -8.70 23.24
C TYR A 575 10.49 -7.30 23.64
N GLY A 576 11.05 -6.28 22.99
CA GLY A 576 10.61 -4.87 23.11
C GLY A 576 11.51 -4.00 23.99
N GLU A 577 12.45 -4.59 24.73
CA GLU A 577 13.40 -3.91 25.61
C GLU A 577 14.34 -2.96 24.86
N GLU A 578 14.79 -3.35 23.67
CA GLU A 578 15.68 -2.57 22.81
C GLU A 578 14.92 -1.40 22.20
N ASN A 579 13.64 -1.61 21.86
CA ASN A 579 12.75 -0.57 21.38
C ASN A 579 12.43 0.43 22.52
N GLU A 580 12.17 -0.05 23.73
CA GLU A 580 12.00 0.79 24.92
C GLU A 580 13.25 1.64 25.18
N PHE A 581 14.43 1.03 25.15
CA PHE A 581 15.70 1.72 25.35
C PHE A 581 15.90 2.84 24.32
N CYS A 582 15.60 2.56 23.05
CA CYS A 582 15.67 3.55 21.98
C CYS A 582 14.69 4.70 22.24
N MET A 583 13.43 4.40 22.56
CA MET A 583 12.44 5.44 22.85
C MET A 583 12.83 6.30 24.07
N ARG A 584 13.37 5.66 25.12
CA ARG A 584 13.83 6.31 26.36
C ARG A 584 15.05 7.20 26.15
N SER A 585 16.01 6.75 25.34
CA SER A 585 17.22 7.51 25.01
C SER A 585 16.92 8.63 24.00
N ALA A 586 16.02 8.41 23.04
CA ALA A 586 15.55 9.44 22.12
C ALA A 586 14.90 10.64 22.83
N GLN A 587 14.14 10.39 23.91
CA GLN A 587 13.59 11.47 24.76
C GLN A 587 14.67 12.32 25.45
N ARG A 588 15.91 11.84 25.53
CA ARG A 588 17.08 12.55 26.07
C ARG A 588 17.94 13.20 24.97
N GLY A 589 17.56 13.06 23.70
CA GLY A 589 18.24 13.66 22.56
C GLY A 589 19.18 12.72 21.81
N TRP A 590 19.18 11.42 22.11
CA TRP A 590 19.93 10.43 21.35
C TRP A 590 19.21 10.06 20.04
N ARG A 591 19.98 9.79 18.99
CA ARG A 591 19.53 9.24 17.71
C ARG A 591 19.96 7.80 17.56
N HIS A 592 19.16 7.04 16.83
CA HIS A 592 19.45 5.66 16.46
C HIS A 592 19.55 5.61 14.95
N VAL A 593 20.58 4.94 14.44
CA VAL A 593 20.83 4.94 12.99
C VAL A 593 21.00 3.52 12.45
N LEU A 594 20.54 3.33 11.23
CA LEU A 594 20.94 2.22 10.37
C LEU A 594 22.19 2.64 9.61
N THR A 595 23.25 1.81 9.65
CA THR A 595 24.42 2.00 8.79
C THR A 595 24.22 1.27 7.48
N GLY A 596 24.36 1.98 6.36
CA GLY A 596 24.10 1.46 5.03
C GLY A 596 25.26 0.65 4.46
N ASP A 597 26.46 0.86 4.98
CA ASP A 597 27.68 0.25 4.52
C ASP A 597 27.94 -1.12 5.12
N THR A 598 27.23 -1.58 6.16
CA THR A 598 27.46 -2.88 6.81
C THR A 598 26.27 -3.82 6.63
N PHE A 599 26.54 -5.07 6.27
CA PHE A 599 25.55 -6.14 6.20
C PHE A 599 25.90 -7.29 7.16
N VAL A 600 24.90 -7.76 7.90
CA VAL A 600 25.02 -8.86 8.85
C VAL A 600 23.89 -9.85 8.62
N TYR A 601 24.19 -11.13 8.47
CA TYR A 601 23.18 -12.16 8.27
C TYR A 601 22.53 -12.56 9.59
N HIS A 602 21.22 -12.73 9.60
CA HIS A 602 20.43 -13.15 10.75
C HIS A 602 19.47 -14.26 10.30
N LYS A 603 19.62 -15.44 10.90
CA LYS A 603 18.84 -16.61 10.51
C LYS A 603 17.36 -16.43 10.87
N GLY A 604 17.07 -16.04 12.11
CA GLY A 604 15.73 -15.75 12.62
C GLY A 604 14.82 -16.98 12.69
N GLY A 605 14.30 -17.28 13.90
CA GLY A 605 13.27 -18.29 14.12
C GLY A 605 11.86 -17.70 14.12
N VAL A 606 11.07 -18.00 13.07
CA VAL A 606 9.60 -18.03 12.97
C VAL A 606 8.79 -16.83 13.51
N SER A 607 8.14 -16.14 12.55
CA SER A 607 6.84 -15.45 12.60
C SER A 607 6.74 -13.95 12.95
N PHE A 608 6.64 -13.12 11.90
CA PHE A 608 5.81 -11.91 11.92
C PHE A 608 4.38 -12.14 11.38
N ALA A 609 4.09 -13.30 10.78
CA ALA A 609 2.83 -13.49 10.07
C ALA A 609 1.80 -14.44 10.71
N GLU A 610 2.16 -15.48 11.50
CA GLU A 610 1.14 -16.47 11.92
C GLU A 610 1.12 -16.95 13.38
N THR A 611 2.09 -16.63 14.25
CA THR A 611 1.92 -16.82 15.71
C THR A 611 2.86 -15.91 16.50
N GLN A 612 2.47 -14.65 16.75
CA GLN A 612 3.18 -13.82 17.74
C GLN A 612 3.27 -14.58 19.07
N SER A 613 4.48 -14.79 19.59
CA SER A 613 4.68 -15.43 20.88
C SER A 613 4.02 -14.61 21.99
N GLU A 614 3.65 -15.23 23.11
CA GLU A 614 3.07 -14.51 24.25
C GLU A 614 4.00 -13.38 24.75
N ASN A 615 5.32 -13.57 24.66
CA ASN A 615 6.31 -12.57 25.02
C ASN A 615 6.30 -11.37 24.06
N GLN A 616 6.19 -11.59 22.74
CA GLN A 616 6.06 -10.50 21.76
C GLN A 616 4.79 -9.67 21.99
N ARG A 617 3.65 -10.33 22.23
CA ARG A 617 2.38 -9.65 22.53
C ARG A 617 2.47 -8.86 23.82
N HIS A 618 3.09 -9.43 24.85
CA HIS A 618 3.30 -8.77 26.13
C HIS A 618 4.21 -7.54 25.97
N GLY A 619 5.39 -7.71 25.37
CA GLY A 619 6.36 -6.65 25.13
C GLY A 619 5.78 -5.49 24.32
N HIS A 620 5.06 -5.79 23.24
CA HIS A 620 4.38 -4.77 22.44
C HIS A 620 3.30 -4.01 23.24
N LYS A 621 2.52 -4.71 24.09
CA LYS A 621 1.53 -4.09 24.97
C LYS A 621 2.17 -3.18 26.03
N VAL A 622 3.31 -3.59 26.60
CA VAL A 622 4.08 -2.76 27.54
C VAL A 622 4.62 -1.52 26.83
N LEU A 623 5.24 -1.70 25.67
CA LEU A 623 5.85 -0.62 24.88
C LEU A 623 4.80 0.43 24.45
N THR A 624 3.65 0.01 23.92
CA THR A 624 2.56 0.92 23.52
C THR A 624 1.87 1.59 24.71
N SER A 625 1.89 0.97 25.89
CA SER A 625 1.43 1.61 27.12
C SER A 625 2.38 2.72 27.60
N LEU A 626 3.69 2.56 27.43
CA LEU A 626 4.70 3.56 27.81
C LEU A 626 4.83 4.67 26.74
N TYR A 627 4.74 4.29 25.47
CA TYR A 627 4.88 5.18 24.32
C TYR A 627 3.67 4.99 23.37
N PRO A 628 2.52 5.65 23.64
CA PRO A 628 1.30 5.51 22.85
C PRO A 628 1.42 5.90 21.37
N ASP A 629 2.49 6.59 20.99
CA ASP A 629 2.77 7.03 19.62
C ASP A 629 3.73 6.08 18.88
N TYR A 630 4.22 5.02 19.53
CA TYR A 630 5.23 4.11 18.98
C TYR A 630 4.83 3.52 17.63
N ASP A 631 3.66 2.90 17.53
CA ASP A 631 3.21 2.26 16.28
C ASP A 631 3.09 3.27 15.16
N TRP A 632 2.63 4.48 15.47
CA TRP A 632 2.53 5.55 14.50
C TRP A 632 3.91 6.00 14.00
N ILE A 633 4.90 6.14 14.89
CA ILE A 633 6.28 6.46 14.53
C ILE A 633 6.86 5.38 13.60
N ILE A 634 6.68 4.10 13.94
CA ILE A 634 7.13 2.99 13.10
C ILE A 634 6.43 3.02 11.75
N GLN A 635 5.11 3.20 11.69
CA GLN A 635 4.38 3.26 10.42
C GLN A 635 4.77 4.45 9.56
N GLN A 636 5.10 5.59 10.17
CA GLN A 636 5.65 6.73 9.43
C GLN A 636 7.01 6.41 8.83
N HIS A 637 7.91 5.79 9.60
CA HIS A 637 9.20 5.35 9.10
C HIS A 637 9.06 4.32 7.97
N VAL A 638 8.16 3.34 8.12
CA VAL A 638 7.85 2.33 7.08
C VAL A 638 7.23 2.96 5.83
N ALA A 639 6.44 4.02 5.98
CA ALA A 639 5.86 4.71 4.83
C ALA A 639 6.90 5.58 4.09
N ALA A 640 7.74 6.30 4.82
CA ALA A 640 8.81 7.13 4.27
C ALA A 640 9.89 6.27 3.62
N ASP A 641 10.34 5.26 4.38
CA ASP A 641 11.39 4.30 4.02
C ASP A 641 12.67 5.03 3.54
N PRO A 642 13.38 5.69 4.48
CA PRO A 642 14.55 6.52 4.16
C PRO A 642 15.75 5.70 3.67
N ALA A 643 15.80 4.40 3.97
CA ALA A 643 16.86 3.50 3.56
C ALA A 643 16.73 3.02 2.09
N ARG A 644 15.62 3.34 1.41
CA ARG A 644 15.35 2.90 0.02
C ARG A 644 16.48 3.22 -0.97
N PRO A 645 17.09 4.42 -0.98
CA PRO A 645 18.18 4.73 -1.90
C PRO A 645 19.43 3.87 -1.66
N LEU A 646 19.71 3.50 -0.40
CA LEU A 646 20.84 2.64 -0.04
C LEU A 646 20.63 1.19 -0.51
N ARG A 647 19.39 0.69 -0.44
CA ARG A 647 19.04 -0.62 -1.01
C ARG A 647 19.05 -0.61 -2.54
N PHE A 648 18.58 0.48 -3.15
CA PHE A 648 18.68 0.66 -4.60
C PHE A 648 20.14 0.66 -5.08
N ALA A 649 21.05 1.30 -4.34
CA ALA A 649 22.48 1.27 -4.65
C ALA A 649 23.05 -0.16 -4.59
N LEU A 650 22.65 -0.98 -3.60
CA LEU A 650 23.01 -2.40 -3.54
C LEU A 650 22.49 -3.19 -4.74
N ASP A 651 21.23 -2.99 -5.14
CA ASP A 651 20.65 -3.69 -6.30
C ASP A 651 21.34 -3.29 -7.60
N ALA A 652 21.65 -2.00 -7.76
CA ALA A 652 22.42 -1.48 -8.88
C ALA A 652 23.83 -2.06 -8.95
N ALA A 653 24.51 -2.16 -7.80
CA ALA A 653 25.84 -2.72 -7.71
C ALA A 653 25.85 -4.23 -8.01
N ARG A 654 24.86 -4.98 -7.49
CA ARG A 654 24.68 -6.40 -7.80
C ARG A 654 24.48 -6.65 -9.29
N ALA A 655 23.66 -5.82 -9.94
CA ALA A 655 23.44 -5.89 -11.38
C ALA A 655 24.71 -5.58 -12.18
N ALA A 656 25.52 -4.63 -11.71
CA ALA A 656 26.79 -4.28 -12.34
C ALA A 656 27.88 -5.36 -12.15
N GLU A 657 27.89 -6.10 -11.03
CA GLU A 657 28.84 -7.20 -10.77
C GLU A 657 28.52 -8.49 -11.54
N SER A 658 27.25 -8.73 -11.91
CA SER A 658 26.85 -10.01 -12.51
C SER A 658 27.44 -10.24 -13.90
N GLY A 659 27.83 -9.17 -14.60
CA GLY A 659 28.28 -9.21 -16.01
C GLY A 659 27.15 -9.42 -17.03
N GLN A 660 25.90 -9.58 -16.58
CA GLN A 660 24.74 -9.55 -17.47
C GLN A 660 24.47 -8.11 -17.94
N PRO A 661 23.99 -7.91 -19.17
CA PRO A 661 23.64 -6.58 -19.64
C PRO A 661 22.45 -6.01 -18.85
N VAL A 662 22.46 -4.69 -18.63
CA VAL A 662 21.38 -3.96 -17.98
C VAL A 662 20.48 -3.32 -19.04
N VAL A 663 19.18 -3.59 -18.96
CA VAL A 663 18.14 -3.06 -19.86
C VAL A 663 17.23 -2.10 -19.09
N LEU A 664 17.11 -0.87 -19.59
CA LEU A 664 16.18 0.12 -19.06
C LEU A 664 14.83 0.01 -19.78
N MET A 665 13.85 -0.56 -19.11
CA MET A 665 12.46 -0.61 -19.56
C MET A 665 11.78 0.73 -19.26
N ILE A 666 11.10 1.32 -20.24
CA ILE A 666 10.40 2.60 -20.08
C ILE A 666 8.92 2.42 -20.42
N ASN A 667 8.03 2.77 -19.48
CA ASN A 667 6.58 2.67 -19.67
C ASN A 667 5.84 3.84 -19.00
N HIS A 668 4.54 3.97 -19.29
CA HIS A 668 3.67 4.90 -18.57
C HIS A 668 3.22 4.31 -17.21
N GLY A 669 2.91 5.16 -16.24
CA GLY A 669 2.49 4.75 -14.88
C GLY A 669 1.04 4.24 -14.75
N ARG A 670 0.32 4.02 -15.86
CA ARG A 670 -1.14 3.72 -15.85
C ARG A 670 -1.49 2.22 -15.78
N GLY A 671 -0.49 1.33 -15.85
CA GLY A 671 -0.71 -0.13 -15.86
C GLY A 671 -1.37 -0.64 -17.14
N GLY A 672 -2.09 -1.77 -17.06
CA GLY A 672 -2.85 -2.33 -18.19
C GLY A 672 -2.06 -3.35 -19.02
N GLY A 673 -2.39 -3.45 -20.32
CA GLY A 673 -1.82 -4.47 -21.21
C GLY A 673 -0.31 -4.31 -21.46
N SER A 674 0.18 -3.07 -21.56
CA SER A 674 1.60 -2.76 -21.71
C SER A 674 2.41 -3.24 -20.50
N GLN A 675 1.89 -2.98 -19.29
CA GLN A 675 2.48 -3.45 -18.04
C GLN A 675 2.47 -4.98 -17.97
N LYS A 676 1.35 -5.63 -18.29
CA LYS A 676 1.27 -7.10 -18.31
C LYS A 676 2.26 -7.74 -19.28
N HIS A 677 2.49 -7.14 -20.44
CA HIS A 677 3.52 -7.60 -21.37
C HIS A 677 4.93 -7.41 -20.79
N LEU A 678 5.21 -6.24 -20.22
CA LEU A 678 6.49 -5.91 -19.61
C LEU A 678 6.84 -6.90 -18.48
N ASP A 679 5.87 -7.20 -17.61
CA ASP A 679 5.96 -8.22 -16.56
C ASP A 679 6.37 -9.58 -17.16
N GLN A 680 5.59 -10.09 -18.11
CA GLN A 680 5.88 -11.37 -18.77
C GLN A 680 7.20 -11.37 -19.54
N LEU A 681 7.61 -10.24 -20.12
CA LEU A 681 8.88 -10.11 -20.82
C LEU A 681 10.05 -10.21 -19.84
N VAL A 682 10.00 -9.48 -18.73
CA VAL A 682 11.06 -9.48 -17.71
C VAL A 682 11.24 -10.87 -17.11
N ALA A 683 10.15 -11.60 -16.84
CA ALA A 683 10.26 -13.01 -16.41
C ALA A 683 11.00 -13.88 -17.42
N ARG A 684 10.73 -13.69 -18.71
CA ARG A 684 11.36 -14.47 -19.78
C ARG A 684 12.84 -14.16 -19.97
N LEU A 685 13.27 -12.98 -19.51
CA LEU A 685 14.63 -12.48 -19.69
C LEU A 685 15.48 -12.54 -18.40
N ALA A 686 14.91 -13.01 -17.28
CA ALA A 686 15.55 -12.96 -15.96
C ALA A 686 16.94 -13.61 -15.92
N ASP A 687 17.15 -14.70 -16.66
CA ASP A 687 18.45 -15.41 -16.72
C ASP A 687 19.45 -14.79 -17.72
N GLN A 688 19.03 -13.77 -18.47
CA GLN A 688 19.78 -13.22 -19.60
C GLN A 688 20.22 -11.78 -19.37
N VAL A 689 19.39 -10.97 -18.71
CA VAL A 689 19.59 -9.52 -18.54
C VAL A 689 19.06 -9.06 -17.18
N HIS A 690 19.63 -7.98 -16.64
CA HIS A 690 19.01 -7.25 -15.54
C HIS A 690 18.09 -6.15 -16.07
N CYS A 691 16.88 -6.06 -15.54
CA CYS A 691 15.92 -5.04 -15.96
C CYS A 691 15.77 -3.96 -14.87
N PHE A 692 15.75 -2.70 -15.29
CA PHE A 692 15.31 -1.58 -14.47
C PHE A 692 14.12 -0.92 -15.15
N LEU A 693 13.14 -0.45 -14.38
CA LEU A 693 11.93 0.17 -14.92
C LEU A 693 11.89 1.65 -14.54
N LEU A 694 11.74 2.50 -15.57
CA LEU A 694 11.50 3.92 -15.46
C LEU A 694 10.05 4.23 -15.85
N THR A 695 9.30 4.86 -14.94
CA THR A 695 7.91 5.29 -15.19
C THR A 695 7.64 6.66 -14.57
N PRO A 696 6.87 7.55 -15.21
CA PRO A 696 6.36 8.74 -14.55
C PRO A 696 5.30 8.36 -13.51
N ASP A 697 5.23 9.12 -12.43
CA ASP A 697 4.17 9.05 -11.43
C ASP A 697 3.05 10.08 -11.71
N ALA A 698 2.08 10.21 -10.80
CA ALA A 698 0.96 11.13 -10.96
C ALA A 698 1.32 12.62 -10.79
N ASN A 699 2.54 12.93 -10.34
CA ASN A 699 3.06 14.29 -10.11
C ASN A 699 4.25 14.61 -11.04
N ASP A 700 4.35 13.90 -12.17
CA ASP A 700 5.44 14.02 -13.15
C ASP A 700 6.84 13.70 -12.59
N LEU A 701 6.95 12.95 -11.48
CA LEU A 701 8.21 12.42 -10.99
C LEU A 701 8.57 11.14 -11.73
N LEU A 702 9.84 11.00 -12.10
CA LEU A 702 10.35 9.79 -12.73
C LEU A 702 10.79 8.80 -11.66
N HIS A 703 10.16 7.63 -11.62
CA HIS A 703 10.50 6.57 -10.70
C HIS A 703 11.34 5.49 -11.40
N LEU A 704 12.62 5.40 -11.02
CA LEU A 704 13.56 4.37 -11.47
C LEU A 704 13.67 3.29 -10.40
N ARG A 705 13.45 2.02 -10.76
CA ARG A 705 13.50 0.89 -9.81
C ARG A 705 14.09 -0.36 -10.43
N SER A 706 14.71 -1.20 -9.58
CA SER A 706 15.05 -2.58 -9.96
C SER A 706 13.77 -3.32 -10.34
N TYR A 707 13.85 -4.18 -11.37
CA TYR A 707 12.66 -4.80 -11.95
C TYR A 707 12.85 -6.29 -12.22
N THR A 708 12.21 -7.13 -11.41
CA THR A 708 12.17 -8.58 -11.54
C THR A 708 10.73 -9.07 -11.40
N MET A 709 10.43 -10.28 -11.88
CA MET A 709 9.06 -10.85 -11.86
C MET A 709 8.72 -11.60 -10.57
N ASN A 710 9.73 -11.98 -9.79
CA ASN A 710 9.57 -12.78 -8.57
C ASN A 710 9.74 -11.95 -7.29
N GLU A 711 10.24 -10.72 -7.40
CA GLU A 711 10.27 -9.75 -6.30
C GLU A 711 9.35 -8.62 -6.74
N LYS A 712 8.40 -8.21 -5.90
CA LYS A 712 7.73 -6.92 -6.15
C LYS A 712 8.87 -5.90 -6.26
N PRO A 713 8.89 -4.97 -7.23
CA PRO A 713 9.96 -4.00 -7.28
C PRO A 713 9.92 -3.14 -5.99
N VAL A 714 10.83 -3.40 -5.04
CA VAL A 714 10.80 -2.79 -3.69
C VAL A 714 11.69 -1.55 -3.63
N ASN A 715 12.84 -1.57 -4.30
CA ASN A 715 13.86 -0.54 -4.18
C ASN A 715 13.93 0.33 -5.44
N GLY A 716 13.67 1.63 -5.26
CA GLY A 716 13.67 2.62 -6.34
C GLY A 716 13.88 4.04 -5.85
N VAL A 717 14.24 4.93 -6.77
CA VAL A 717 14.51 6.34 -6.53
C VAL A 717 13.64 7.22 -7.43
N TYR A 718 13.27 8.40 -6.93
CA TYR A 718 12.41 9.35 -7.62
C TYR A 718 13.23 10.55 -8.08
N PHE A 719 13.03 10.98 -9.32
CA PHE A 719 13.67 12.16 -9.89
C PHE A 719 12.63 13.20 -10.27
N HIS A 720 12.83 14.43 -9.83
CA HIS A 720 12.09 15.58 -10.33
C HIS A 720 12.50 15.94 -11.76
N PRO A 721 11.64 16.60 -12.55
CA PRO A 721 11.98 17.07 -13.90
C PRO A 721 13.29 17.87 -13.99
N GLY A 722 13.63 18.64 -12.94
CA GLY A 722 14.90 19.40 -12.87
C GLY A 722 16.16 18.57 -12.58
N GLN A 723 16.03 17.26 -12.32
CA GLN A 723 17.14 16.37 -11.90
C GLN A 723 17.62 15.44 -13.02
N HIS A 724 17.39 15.80 -14.28
CA HIS A 724 17.78 15.01 -15.45
C HIS A 724 19.28 14.63 -15.46
N ALA A 725 20.16 15.54 -15.01
CA ALA A 725 21.59 15.27 -14.92
C ALA A 725 21.91 14.11 -13.94
N LEU A 726 21.24 14.07 -12.79
CA LEU A 726 21.40 13.02 -11.79
C LEU A 726 20.81 11.68 -12.27
N LEU A 727 19.69 11.72 -12.98
CA LEU A 727 19.14 10.54 -13.65
C LEU A 727 20.16 9.97 -14.66
N LEU A 728 20.72 10.81 -15.53
CA LEU A 728 21.75 10.39 -16.50
C LEU A 728 22.99 9.80 -15.83
N GLU A 729 23.46 10.42 -14.74
CA GLU A 729 24.59 9.87 -13.96
C GLU A 729 24.25 8.50 -13.38
N THR A 730 23.06 8.34 -12.82
CA THR A 730 22.56 7.07 -12.27
C THR A 730 22.48 5.98 -13.35
N LEU A 731 21.91 6.29 -14.51
CA LEU A 731 21.79 5.34 -15.63
C LEU A 731 23.17 4.95 -16.21
N ARG A 732 24.15 5.86 -16.19
CA ARG A 732 25.54 5.54 -16.57
C ARG A 732 26.21 4.63 -15.55
N GLN A 733 25.99 4.84 -14.24
CA GLN A 733 26.52 3.95 -13.21
C GLN A 733 25.88 2.56 -13.23
N LEU A 734 24.59 2.49 -13.58
CA LEU A 734 23.90 1.22 -13.87
C LEU A 734 24.44 0.51 -15.11
N ARG A 735 25.26 1.18 -15.93
CA ARG A 735 25.79 0.65 -17.19
C ARG A 735 24.69 0.15 -18.13
N VAL A 736 23.61 0.94 -18.26
CA VAL A 736 22.49 0.62 -19.15
C VAL A 736 23.00 0.38 -20.57
N ALA A 737 22.86 -0.86 -21.03
CA ALA A 737 23.36 -1.34 -22.32
C ALA A 737 22.30 -1.30 -23.43
N ARG A 738 21.02 -1.23 -23.04
CA ARG A 738 19.87 -1.12 -23.94
C ARG A 738 18.74 -0.34 -23.26
N ILE A 739 18.01 0.47 -24.02
CA ILE A 739 16.75 1.09 -23.59
C ILE A 739 15.60 0.43 -24.35
N HIS A 740 14.49 0.10 -23.69
CA HIS A 740 13.33 -0.48 -24.35
C HIS A 740 12.06 0.29 -23.98
N PHE A 741 11.54 1.04 -24.93
CA PHE A 741 10.29 1.79 -24.78
C PHE A 741 9.09 0.89 -25.03
N HIS A 742 8.21 0.79 -24.03
CA HIS A 742 6.90 0.17 -24.17
C HIS A 742 5.81 1.21 -24.46
N HIS A 743 6.00 2.47 -24.08
CA HIS A 743 5.05 3.53 -24.41
C HIS A 743 5.68 4.91 -24.27
N SER A 744 5.14 5.92 -24.95
CA SER A 744 5.59 7.32 -24.88
C SER A 744 4.59 8.31 -24.27
N ILE A 745 3.32 7.91 -24.07
CA ILE A 745 2.33 8.73 -23.33
C ILE A 745 2.84 9.15 -21.95
N ASP A 746 2.58 10.40 -21.61
CA ASP A 746 3.01 11.05 -20.36
C ASP A 746 4.53 11.10 -20.15
N LEU A 747 5.35 10.74 -21.15
CA LEU A 747 6.80 10.89 -21.07
C LEU A 747 7.21 12.28 -21.55
N SER A 748 8.12 12.91 -20.80
CA SER A 748 8.73 14.17 -21.22
C SER A 748 9.72 13.94 -22.37
N HIS A 749 10.02 15.02 -23.10
CA HIS A 749 11.06 15.02 -24.12
C HIS A 749 12.42 14.57 -23.55
N ASP A 750 12.73 14.93 -22.31
CA ASP A 750 13.97 14.54 -21.65
C ASP A 750 14.12 13.02 -21.54
N VAL A 751 13.02 12.29 -21.26
CA VAL A 751 13.01 10.82 -21.22
C VAL A 751 13.15 10.23 -22.63
N LEU A 752 12.46 10.80 -23.62
CA LEU A 752 12.56 10.34 -25.01
C LEU A 752 13.96 10.56 -25.60
N SER A 753 14.70 11.56 -25.11
CA SER A 753 16.08 11.87 -25.52
C SER A 753 17.17 11.04 -24.81
N LEU A 754 16.81 10.16 -23.87
CA LEU A 754 17.78 9.32 -23.14
C LEU A 754 18.70 8.49 -24.05
N PRO A 755 18.23 7.88 -25.16
CA PRO A 755 19.12 7.14 -26.07
C PRO A 755 20.28 7.98 -26.60
N GLU A 756 20.02 9.25 -26.96
CA GLU A 756 21.04 10.18 -27.45
C GLU A 756 22.02 10.56 -26.34
N HIS A 757 21.51 10.93 -25.16
CA HIS A 757 22.33 11.37 -24.03
C HIS A 757 23.18 10.26 -23.39
N LEU A 758 22.74 9.01 -23.50
CA LEU A 758 23.46 7.83 -23.03
C LEU A 758 24.29 7.16 -24.13
N ALA A 759 24.16 7.59 -25.39
CA ALA A 759 24.71 6.92 -26.57
C ALA A 759 24.38 5.41 -26.56
N CYS A 760 23.14 5.09 -26.20
CA CYS A 760 22.66 3.74 -25.96
C CYS A 760 21.60 3.37 -27.00
N PRO A 761 21.72 2.22 -27.71
CA PRO A 761 20.68 1.81 -28.64
C PRO A 761 19.37 1.51 -27.92
N TYR A 762 18.25 1.69 -28.63
CA TYR A 762 16.94 1.47 -28.06
C TYR A 762 16.01 0.67 -28.97
N ASP A 763 15.08 -0.03 -28.33
CA ASP A 763 14.02 -0.81 -28.96
C ASP A 763 12.65 -0.22 -28.57
N ILE A 764 11.63 -0.48 -29.38
CA ILE A 764 10.23 -0.06 -29.13
C ILE A 764 9.31 -1.27 -29.27
N THR A 765 8.36 -1.45 -28.35
CA THR A 765 7.23 -2.38 -28.54
C THR A 765 5.93 -1.60 -28.74
N ILE A 766 5.22 -1.90 -29.82
CA ILE A 766 3.92 -1.29 -30.15
C ILE A 766 2.80 -2.04 -29.42
N HIS A 767 2.20 -1.38 -28.42
CA HIS A 767 1.06 -1.92 -27.66
C HIS A 767 -0.30 -1.49 -28.21
N ASP A 768 -0.36 -0.32 -28.85
CA ASP A 768 -1.55 0.27 -29.44
C ASP A 768 -1.16 1.20 -30.61
N PHE A 769 -2.10 2.00 -31.12
CA PHE A 769 -1.87 2.86 -32.27
C PHE A 769 -1.49 4.31 -31.89
N PHE A 770 -1.04 4.57 -30.65
CA PHE A 770 -0.69 5.92 -30.19
C PHE A 770 0.30 6.63 -31.10
N PHE A 771 1.39 5.96 -31.50
CA PHE A 771 2.38 6.51 -32.44
C PHE A 771 1.74 6.96 -33.77
N ALA A 772 0.75 6.23 -34.28
CA ALA A 772 0.07 6.54 -35.54
C ALA A 772 -1.09 7.54 -35.41
N CYS A 773 -1.71 7.58 -34.23
CA CYS A 773 -2.91 8.36 -33.94
C CYS A 773 -2.96 8.73 -32.45
N PRO A 774 -3.00 10.03 -32.09
CA PRO A 774 -2.97 10.45 -30.69
C PRO A 774 -4.25 10.08 -29.92
N GLN A 775 -5.25 9.53 -30.61
CA GLN A 775 -6.47 8.96 -30.02
C GLN A 775 -6.32 7.48 -29.63
N VAL A 776 -5.11 6.91 -29.73
CA VAL A 776 -4.67 5.59 -29.24
C VAL A 776 -5.27 4.38 -29.98
N THR A 777 -6.58 4.33 -30.21
CA THR A 777 -7.30 3.09 -30.61
C THR A 777 -7.90 3.11 -32.02
N LEU A 778 -7.55 4.11 -32.84
CA LEU A 778 -8.16 4.33 -34.16
C LEU A 778 -9.70 4.43 -34.12
N ALA A 779 -10.24 4.98 -33.04
CA ALA A 779 -11.67 5.10 -32.81
C ALA A 779 -12.22 6.51 -33.13
N ASP A 780 -13.43 6.58 -33.66
CA ASP A 780 -14.25 7.79 -33.78
C ASP A 780 -14.75 8.26 -32.39
N GLU A 781 -15.47 9.39 -32.36
CA GLU A 781 -16.03 9.97 -31.11
C GLU A 781 -17.04 9.06 -30.41
N ARG A 782 -17.54 8.02 -31.10
CA ARG A 782 -18.50 7.04 -30.60
C ARG A 782 -17.82 5.73 -30.16
N GLY A 783 -16.49 5.68 -30.19
CA GLY A 783 -15.72 4.48 -29.83
C GLY A 783 -15.72 3.39 -30.90
N ARG A 784 -16.07 3.71 -32.16
CA ARG A 784 -16.07 2.74 -33.27
C ARG A 784 -14.87 2.93 -34.18
N TYR A 785 -14.41 1.87 -34.82
CA TYR A 785 -13.30 1.95 -35.75
C TYR A 785 -13.54 3.02 -36.83
N CYS A 786 -12.62 3.97 -36.96
CA CYS A 786 -12.77 5.10 -37.87
C CYS A 786 -12.51 4.76 -39.35
N GLY A 787 -12.10 3.53 -39.67
CA GLY A 787 -11.82 3.12 -41.05
C GLY A 787 -10.45 3.57 -41.59
N ALA A 788 -9.59 4.14 -40.75
CA ALA A 788 -8.29 4.72 -41.15
C ALA A 788 -8.44 5.76 -42.28
N PRO A 789 -9.08 6.92 -42.01
CA PRO A 789 -9.26 7.96 -43.00
C PRO A 789 -7.91 8.56 -43.45
N ASP A 790 -7.96 9.36 -44.51
CA ASP A 790 -6.81 10.15 -44.96
C ASP A 790 -6.45 11.27 -43.95
N GLU A 791 -5.38 12.01 -44.23
CA GLU A 791 -4.91 13.09 -43.36
C GLU A 791 -5.96 14.18 -43.14
N ALA A 792 -6.72 14.52 -44.18
CA ALA A 792 -7.80 15.49 -44.09
C ALA A 792 -8.90 15.02 -43.12
N GLY A 793 -9.31 13.75 -43.21
CA GLY A 793 -10.26 13.14 -42.29
C GLY A 793 -9.73 13.03 -40.85
N CYS A 794 -8.45 12.67 -40.68
CA CYS A 794 -7.79 12.66 -39.38
C CYS A 794 -7.74 14.06 -38.74
N ASN A 795 -7.38 15.10 -39.51
CA ASN A 795 -7.34 16.48 -39.03
C ASN A 795 -8.74 17.02 -38.69
N ALA A 796 -9.77 16.62 -39.46
CA ALA A 796 -11.15 16.92 -39.11
C ALA A 796 -11.58 16.25 -37.78
N CYS A 797 -11.07 15.05 -37.49
CA CYS A 797 -11.27 14.40 -36.19
C CYS A 797 -10.55 15.16 -35.07
N LEU A 798 -9.27 15.53 -35.26
CA LEU A 798 -8.48 16.30 -34.28
C LEU A 798 -9.08 17.68 -34.00
N ALA A 799 -9.66 18.35 -35.00
CA ALA A 799 -10.35 19.62 -34.80
C ALA A 799 -11.56 19.51 -33.85
N ARG A 800 -12.22 18.34 -33.82
CA ARG A 800 -13.34 18.06 -32.90
C ARG A 800 -12.86 17.51 -31.55
N ARG A 801 -11.71 16.83 -31.55
CA ARG A 801 -11.10 16.16 -30.40
C ARG A 801 -9.64 16.61 -30.27
N PRO A 802 -9.41 17.88 -29.89
CA PRO A 802 -8.06 18.43 -29.83
C PRO A 802 -7.22 17.70 -28.79
N VAL A 803 -5.95 17.53 -29.11
CA VAL A 803 -4.92 17.02 -28.20
C VAL A 803 -3.99 18.17 -27.92
N ALA A 804 -3.62 18.36 -26.64
CA ALA A 804 -2.76 19.46 -26.24
C ALA A 804 -1.45 19.43 -27.02
N GLU A 805 -0.95 20.61 -27.40
CA GLU A 805 0.35 20.79 -28.07
C GLU A 805 0.48 20.15 -29.47
N LEU A 806 -0.62 19.62 -30.01
CA LEU A 806 -0.65 19.05 -31.35
C LEU A 806 -1.39 19.96 -32.35
N THR A 807 -0.74 20.28 -33.47
CA THR A 807 -1.33 21.09 -34.56
C THR A 807 -2.12 20.26 -35.56
N ASP A 808 -1.55 19.16 -36.03
CA ASP A 808 -2.11 18.31 -37.08
C ASP A 808 -1.54 16.89 -37.04
N ILE A 809 -2.20 15.96 -37.73
CA ILE A 809 -1.82 14.54 -37.75
C ILE A 809 -0.50 14.30 -38.48
N GLN A 810 -0.14 15.15 -39.44
CA GLN A 810 1.13 15.02 -40.17
C GLN A 810 2.31 15.25 -39.24
N SER A 811 2.27 16.34 -38.47
CA SER A 811 3.29 16.68 -37.48
C SER A 811 3.42 15.58 -36.43
N TRP A 812 2.31 15.02 -35.96
CA TRP A 812 2.31 13.86 -35.05
C TRP A 812 3.06 12.68 -35.66
N ARG A 813 2.68 12.28 -36.88
CA ARG A 813 3.27 11.11 -37.54
C ARG A 813 4.72 11.33 -37.88
N SER A 814 5.11 12.49 -38.40
CA SER A 814 6.52 12.79 -38.72
C SER A 814 7.43 12.75 -37.50
N GLN A 815 6.99 13.28 -36.35
CA GLN A 815 7.77 13.20 -35.10
C GLN A 815 7.94 11.76 -34.62
N ASN A 816 6.84 10.99 -34.63
CA ASN A 816 6.88 9.59 -34.20
C ASN A 816 7.64 8.70 -35.20
N GLU A 817 7.60 9.01 -36.50
CA GLU A 817 8.36 8.29 -37.53
C GLU A 817 9.87 8.41 -37.30
N ILE A 818 10.38 9.62 -37.00
CA ILE A 818 11.78 9.84 -36.66
C ILE A 818 12.17 8.98 -35.45
N PHE A 819 11.33 8.97 -34.41
CA PHE A 819 11.59 8.19 -33.20
C PHE A 819 11.53 6.68 -33.45
N LEU A 820 10.61 6.21 -34.30
CA LEU A 820 10.51 4.80 -34.67
C LEU A 820 11.67 4.34 -35.57
N GLN A 821 12.11 5.18 -36.52
CA GLN A 821 13.25 4.90 -37.41
C GLN A 821 14.58 4.85 -36.67
N GLY A 822 14.73 5.61 -35.59
CA GLY A 822 15.94 5.57 -34.75
C GLY A 822 16.08 4.31 -33.90
N ALA A 823 15.00 3.54 -33.71
CA ALA A 823 15.02 2.31 -32.93
C ALA A 823 15.74 1.18 -33.70
N GLU A 824 16.48 0.34 -32.99
CA GLU A 824 17.13 -0.83 -33.58
C GLU A 824 16.08 -1.89 -33.95
N HIS A 825 15.07 -2.07 -33.10
CA HIS A 825 13.91 -2.90 -33.36
C HIS A 825 12.61 -2.19 -32.97
N VAL A 826 11.61 -2.27 -33.86
CA VAL A 826 10.22 -1.91 -33.56
C VAL A 826 9.36 -3.16 -33.56
N TYR A 827 9.04 -3.69 -32.38
CA TYR A 827 8.27 -4.90 -32.22
C TYR A 827 6.77 -4.64 -32.35
N VAL A 828 6.08 -5.50 -33.12
CA VAL A 828 4.61 -5.49 -33.27
C VAL A 828 4.03 -6.87 -32.90
N PRO A 829 2.88 -6.92 -32.20
CA PRO A 829 2.34 -8.18 -31.67
C PRO A 829 1.60 -9.04 -32.69
N SER A 830 1.04 -8.45 -33.75
CA SER A 830 0.15 -9.13 -34.72
C SER A 830 0.40 -8.68 -36.15
N ARG A 831 -0.01 -9.50 -37.13
CA ARG A 831 0.09 -9.11 -38.56
C ARG A 831 -0.84 -7.95 -38.89
N ASP A 832 -2.02 -7.89 -38.28
CA ASP A 832 -2.92 -6.73 -38.43
C ASP A 832 -2.25 -5.43 -37.92
N THR A 833 -1.59 -5.48 -36.75
CA THR A 833 -0.83 -4.32 -36.25
C THR A 833 0.30 -3.94 -37.20
N LEU A 834 1.06 -4.91 -37.70
CA LEU A 834 2.13 -4.70 -38.69
C LEU A 834 1.60 -3.97 -39.93
N GLN A 835 0.52 -4.48 -40.54
CA GLN A 835 -0.08 -3.91 -41.75
C GLN A 835 -0.55 -2.47 -41.53
N ARG A 836 -1.18 -2.20 -40.39
CA ARG A 836 -1.67 -0.86 -40.04
C ARG A 836 -0.53 0.12 -39.76
N MET A 837 0.47 -0.30 -39.01
CA MET A 837 1.63 0.55 -38.71
C MET A 837 2.43 0.85 -39.97
N HIS A 838 2.67 -0.14 -40.83
CA HIS A 838 3.34 0.05 -42.12
C HIS A 838 2.57 0.98 -43.07
N ARG A 839 1.23 1.06 -42.95
CA ARG A 839 0.45 2.03 -43.74
C ARG A 839 0.78 3.48 -43.36
N TYR A 840 1.08 3.75 -42.09
CA TYR A 840 1.39 5.10 -41.61
C TYR A 840 2.89 5.41 -41.64
N PHE A 841 3.74 4.38 -41.53
CA PHE A 841 5.19 4.49 -41.45
C PHE A 841 5.83 3.47 -42.40
N PRO A 842 5.77 3.70 -43.73
CA PRO A 842 6.25 2.73 -44.72
C PRO A 842 7.77 2.51 -44.67
N ASP A 843 8.52 3.47 -44.13
CA ASP A 843 9.98 3.43 -44.08
C ASP A 843 10.52 2.84 -42.75
N VAL A 844 9.64 2.51 -41.79
CA VAL A 844 10.03 1.88 -40.51
C VAL A 844 10.14 0.36 -40.66
N CYS A 845 11.24 -0.21 -40.18
CA CYS A 845 11.44 -1.65 -40.15
C CYS A 845 10.78 -2.27 -38.90
N PHE A 846 9.67 -2.98 -39.10
CA PHE A 846 8.94 -3.64 -38.02
C PHE A 846 9.33 -5.11 -37.87
N THR A 847 9.49 -5.56 -36.64
CA THR A 847 9.74 -6.95 -36.27
C THR A 847 8.47 -7.57 -35.67
N TRP A 848 7.95 -8.64 -36.28
CA TRP A 848 6.78 -9.33 -35.73
C TRP A 848 7.20 -10.26 -34.58
N ALA A 849 6.83 -9.88 -33.35
CA ALA A 849 7.19 -10.56 -32.12
C ALA A 849 5.97 -10.70 -31.20
N LEU A 850 5.63 -11.94 -30.81
CA LEU A 850 4.45 -12.17 -29.99
C LEU A 850 4.65 -11.64 -28.56
N HIS A 851 3.58 -11.09 -28.00
CA HIS A 851 3.58 -10.69 -26.60
C HIS A 851 3.74 -11.89 -25.65
N GLU A 852 3.23 -13.06 -26.03
CA GLU A 852 3.27 -14.31 -25.25
C GLU A 852 4.05 -15.39 -26.00
N LYS A 853 4.77 -16.25 -25.26
CA LYS A 853 5.70 -17.26 -25.82
C LYS A 853 5.00 -18.25 -26.75
N GLU A 854 3.82 -18.70 -26.35
CA GLU A 854 3.00 -19.63 -27.12
C GLU A 854 1.53 -19.24 -26.98
N GLN A 855 0.81 -19.33 -28.09
CA GLN A 855 -0.64 -19.28 -28.04
C GLN A 855 -1.15 -20.59 -27.42
N SER A 856 -2.00 -20.50 -26.40
CA SER A 856 -2.55 -21.70 -25.76
C SER A 856 -3.18 -22.64 -26.79
N SER A 857 -2.66 -23.87 -26.82
CA SER A 857 -3.15 -24.99 -27.64
C SER A 857 -4.20 -25.83 -26.91
N SER A 858 -4.71 -25.35 -25.76
CA SER A 858 -5.73 -26.04 -24.99
C SER A 858 -6.91 -26.42 -25.90
N PRO A 859 -7.32 -27.70 -25.90
CA PRO A 859 -8.44 -28.15 -26.70
C PRO A 859 -9.70 -27.37 -26.32
N VAL A 860 -10.58 -27.16 -27.30
CA VAL A 860 -11.84 -26.47 -27.05
C VAL A 860 -12.78 -27.40 -26.29
N HIS A 861 -13.29 -26.93 -25.16
CA HIS A 861 -14.29 -27.59 -24.34
C HIS A 861 -15.66 -26.94 -24.56
N ALA A 862 -16.26 -27.20 -25.73
CA ALA A 862 -17.60 -26.73 -26.03
C ALA A 862 -18.65 -27.55 -25.26
N GLN A 863 -19.31 -26.93 -24.29
CA GLN A 863 -20.42 -27.55 -23.57
C GLN A 863 -21.69 -27.50 -24.42
N PRO A 864 -22.41 -28.63 -24.63
CA PRO A 864 -23.69 -28.63 -25.34
C PRO A 864 -24.72 -27.78 -24.61
N VAL A 865 -25.46 -26.95 -25.35
CA VAL A 865 -26.55 -26.15 -24.81
C VAL A 865 -27.85 -26.94 -24.94
N LYS A 866 -28.64 -27.05 -23.88
CA LYS A 866 -29.95 -27.72 -23.97
C LYS A 866 -30.99 -26.81 -24.64
N SER A 867 -32.02 -27.40 -25.27
CA SER A 867 -33.01 -26.64 -26.05
C SER A 867 -33.81 -25.64 -25.22
N GLU A 868 -34.02 -25.96 -23.94
CA GLU A 868 -34.74 -25.19 -22.94
C GLU A 868 -33.85 -24.22 -22.15
N GLU A 869 -32.53 -24.29 -22.31
CA GLU A 869 -31.55 -23.51 -21.55
C GLU A 869 -31.15 -22.21 -22.27
N ASN A 870 -30.88 -21.17 -21.49
CA ASN A 870 -30.33 -19.92 -22.04
C ASN A 870 -28.87 -20.10 -22.45
N LEU A 871 -28.46 -19.47 -23.55
CA LEU A 871 -27.03 -19.39 -23.88
C LEU A 871 -26.35 -18.41 -22.89
N ARG A 872 -25.66 -18.94 -21.88
CA ARG A 872 -24.74 -18.19 -21.01
C ARG A 872 -23.49 -17.77 -21.78
N ILE A 873 -23.31 -16.46 -21.93
CA ILE A 873 -22.21 -15.82 -22.64
C ILE A 873 -21.40 -15.00 -21.64
N VAL A 874 -20.08 -15.22 -21.59
CA VAL A 874 -19.18 -14.44 -20.73
C VAL A 874 -18.42 -13.37 -21.52
N VAL A 875 -18.30 -12.18 -20.95
CA VAL A 875 -17.44 -11.09 -21.42
C VAL A 875 -16.39 -10.84 -20.34
N LEU A 876 -15.11 -10.85 -20.72
CA LEU A 876 -13.99 -10.78 -19.78
C LEU A 876 -13.30 -9.40 -19.80
N GLY A 877 -12.98 -8.90 -18.61
CA GLY A 877 -12.09 -7.76 -18.39
C GLY A 877 -12.79 -6.41 -18.23
N ALA A 878 -11.98 -5.34 -18.25
CA ALA A 878 -12.45 -3.97 -18.15
C ALA A 878 -12.92 -3.44 -19.51
N LEU A 879 -14.18 -2.99 -19.61
CA LEU A 879 -14.78 -2.50 -20.85
C LEU A 879 -14.85 -0.97 -20.88
N SER A 880 -14.01 -0.37 -21.73
CA SER A 880 -14.18 1.00 -22.20
C SER A 880 -15.29 1.09 -23.27
N ALA A 881 -15.63 2.31 -23.70
CA ALA A 881 -16.55 2.52 -24.82
C ALA A 881 -16.10 1.77 -26.08
N PHE A 882 -14.82 1.88 -26.46
CA PHE A 882 -14.26 1.21 -27.64
C PHE A 882 -14.11 -0.32 -27.49
N LYS A 883 -14.05 -0.82 -26.25
CA LYS A 883 -14.12 -2.25 -25.96
C LYS A 883 -15.56 -2.79 -25.98
N GLY A 884 -16.55 -1.97 -26.35
CA GLY A 884 -17.91 -2.42 -26.61
C GLY A 884 -18.86 -2.39 -25.42
N ALA A 885 -18.55 -1.66 -24.35
CA ALA A 885 -19.43 -1.57 -23.18
C ALA A 885 -20.86 -1.11 -23.56
N ASP A 886 -20.97 -0.14 -24.46
CA ASP A 886 -22.27 0.39 -24.91
C ASP A 886 -23.01 -0.58 -25.84
N VAL A 887 -22.27 -1.37 -26.63
CA VAL A 887 -22.83 -2.42 -27.50
C VAL A 887 -23.37 -3.57 -26.66
N LEU A 888 -22.61 -4.01 -25.64
CA LEU A 888 -23.02 -5.04 -24.69
C LEU A 888 -24.35 -4.68 -24.01
N GLU A 889 -24.49 -3.45 -23.51
CA GLU A 889 -25.72 -2.99 -22.87
C GLU A 889 -26.90 -2.95 -23.85
N GLN A 890 -26.70 -2.45 -25.08
CA GLN A 890 -27.75 -2.38 -26.10
C GLN A 890 -28.26 -3.77 -26.50
N VAL A 891 -27.35 -4.74 -26.71
CA VAL A 891 -27.71 -6.13 -27.00
C VAL A 891 -28.44 -6.75 -25.81
N ALA A 892 -27.99 -6.51 -24.59
CA ALA A 892 -28.65 -7.00 -23.37
C ALA A 892 -30.08 -6.46 -23.20
N MET A 893 -30.29 -5.18 -23.50
CA MET A 893 -31.62 -4.54 -23.50
C MET A 893 -32.53 -5.16 -24.56
N LEU A 894 -32.00 -5.37 -25.77
CA LEU A 894 -32.77 -5.94 -26.87
C LEU A 894 -33.15 -7.40 -26.60
N ALA A 895 -32.21 -8.19 -26.09
CA ALA A 895 -32.43 -9.58 -25.69
C ALA A 895 -33.56 -9.67 -24.66
N ARG A 896 -33.54 -8.80 -23.63
CA ARG A 896 -34.60 -8.73 -22.62
C ARG A 896 -35.95 -8.34 -23.23
N LYS A 897 -35.97 -7.31 -24.09
CA LYS A 897 -37.18 -6.84 -24.77
C LYS A 897 -37.80 -7.92 -25.65
N GLN A 898 -36.98 -8.71 -26.35
CA GLN A 898 -37.42 -9.78 -27.25
C GLN A 898 -37.65 -11.12 -26.53
N ARG A 899 -37.37 -11.21 -25.22
CA ARG A 899 -37.36 -12.47 -24.45
C ARG A 899 -36.47 -13.54 -25.12
N ALA A 900 -35.34 -13.11 -25.66
CA ALA A 900 -34.37 -13.99 -26.29
C ALA A 900 -33.75 -14.93 -25.25
N PRO A 901 -33.54 -16.22 -25.57
CA PRO A 901 -33.00 -17.23 -24.63
C PRO A 901 -31.47 -17.12 -24.49
N ILE A 902 -30.99 -15.95 -24.05
CA ILE A 902 -29.57 -15.68 -23.81
C ILE A 902 -29.38 -14.98 -22.45
N GLU A 903 -28.22 -15.20 -21.85
CA GLU A 903 -27.80 -14.58 -20.59
C GLU A 903 -26.36 -14.05 -20.76
N LEU A 904 -26.15 -12.77 -20.45
CA LEU A 904 -24.87 -12.11 -20.62
C LEU A 904 -24.22 -11.88 -19.26
N HIS A 905 -22.94 -12.21 -19.13
CA HIS A 905 -22.20 -12.05 -17.88
C HIS A 905 -20.89 -11.30 -18.12
N LEU A 906 -20.74 -10.13 -17.51
CA LEU A 906 -19.49 -9.40 -17.47
C LEU A 906 -18.70 -9.80 -16.21
N LEU A 907 -17.63 -10.59 -16.39
CA LEU A 907 -16.59 -10.76 -15.38
C LEU A 907 -15.60 -9.60 -15.56
N GLY A 908 -15.77 -8.57 -14.76
CA GLY A 908 -15.06 -7.31 -14.88
C GLY A 908 -15.97 -6.11 -14.59
N TYR A 909 -15.56 -4.94 -15.06
CA TYR A 909 -16.31 -3.69 -14.89
C TYR A 909 -16.28 -2.88 -16.18
N ALA A 910 -17.23 -1.96 -16.32
CA ALA A 910 -17.29 -1.03 -17.45
C ALA A 910 -16.87 0.39 -17.01
N TYR A 911 -16.48 1.23 -17.97
CA TYR A 911 -16.08 2.62 -17.73
C TYR A 911 -17.18 3.49 -17.09
N ARG A 912 -18.43 3.05 -17.22
CA ARG A 912 -19.62 3.62 -16.58
C ARG A 912 -20.49 2.50 -16.03
N PRO A 913 -21.38 2.76 -15.06
CA PRO A 913 -22.43 1.83 -14.70
C PRO A 913 -23.28 1.46 -15.93
N LEU A 914 -23.47 0.16 -16.15
CA LEU A 914 -24.37 -0.38 -17.17
C LEU A 914 -25.70 -0.80 -16.54
N ARG A 915 -26.78 -0.80 -17.31
CA ARG A 915 -28.07 -1.37 -16.92
C ARG A 915 -27.96 -2.90 -16.87
N THR A 916 -28.29 -3.47 -15.72
CA THR A 916 -28.18 -4.90 -15.46
C THR A 916 -29.55 -5.57 -15.25
N TRP A 917 -29.53 -6.87 -14.99
CA TRP A 917 -30.68 -7.64 -14.54
C TRP A 917 -31.38 -6.98 -13.34
N PRO A 918 -32.74 -6.95 -13.29
CA PRO A 918 -33.70 -7.54 -14.23
C PRO A 918 -34.11 -6.63 -15.41
N ALA A 919 -33.56 -5.41 -15.51
CA ALA A 919 -33.90 -4.44 -16.56
C ALA A 919 -33.33 -4.82 -17.94
N THR A 920 -32.25 -5.61 -17.97
CA THR A 920 -31.60 -6.15 -19.17
C THR A 920 -31.29 -7.64 -18.97
N ALA A 921 -30.73 -8.32 -19.97
CA ALA A 921 -30.22 -9.69 -19.87
C ALA A 921 -28.76 -9.78 -19.35
N LEU A 922 -28.22 -8.71 -18.75
CA LEU A 922 -26.81 -8.60 -18.34
C LEU A 922 -26.61 -8.69 -16.82
N HIS A 923 -25.67 -9.53 -16.41
CA HIS A 923 -25.15 -9.64 -15.04
C HIS A 923 -23.71 -9.11 -14.99
N VAL A 924 -23.33 -8.37 -13.95
CA VAL A 924 -21.98 -7.80 -13.78
C VAL A 924 -21.41 -8.29 -12.45
N HIS A 925 -20.22 -8.89 -12.50
CA HIS A 925 -19.60 -9.62 -11.39
C HIS A 925 -18.43 -8.88 -10.73
N GLY A 926 -18.10 -7.68 -11.23
CA GLY A 926 -17.03 -6.83 -10.69
C GLY A 926 -15.62 -7.27 -11.09
N ALA A 927 -14.62 -6.55 -10.57
CA ALA A 927 -13.21 -6.83 -10.83
C ALA A 927 -12.77 -8.18 -10.24
N TYR A 928 -11.77 -8.79 -10.86
CA TYR A 928 -11.18 -10.06 -10.44
C TYR A 928 -9.65 -10.01 -10.58
N GLN A 929 -8.94 -10.83 -9.81
CA GLN A 929 -7.53 -11.11 -10.03
C GLN A 929 -7.37 -12.29 -10.99
N ASP A 930 -6.34 -12.30 -11.83
CA ASP A 930 -6.14 -13.37 -12.84
C ASP A 930 -6.08 -14.77 -12.21
N SER A 931 -5.56 -14.91 -10.99
CA SER A 931 -5.54 -16.17 -10.22
C SER A 931 -6.94 -16.70 -9.87
N GLN A 932 -7.94 -15.83 -9.76
CA GLN A 932 -9.33 -16.17 -9.42
C GLN A 932 -10.17 -16.51 -10.67
N LEU A 933 -9.64 -16.23 -11.86
CA LEU A 933 -10.41 -16.38 -13.10
C LEU A 933 -10.84 -17.84 -13.35
N PRO A 934 -10.01 -18.88 -13.14
CA PRO A 934 -10.42 -20.27 -13.30
C PRO A 934 -11.63 -20.64 -12.45
N ASP A 935 -11.61 -20.31 -11.15
CA ASP A 935 -12.69 -20.62 -10.21
C ASP A 935 -13.99 -19.89 -10.58
N ARG A 936 -13.87 -18.62 -11.02
CA ARG A 936 -15.02 -17.82 -11.48
C ARG A 936 -15.65 -18.39 -12.75
N LEU A 937 -14.83 -18.83 -13.71
CA LEU A 937 -15.33 -19.48 -14.92
C LEU A 937 -15.97 -20.83 -14.60
N GLN A 938 -15.40 -21.60 -13.68
CA GLN A 938 -15.97 -22.86 -13.21
C GLN A 938 -17.30 -22.65 -12.47
N THR A 939 -17.44 -21.57 -11.70
CA THR A 939 -18.71 -21.24 -11.03
C THR A 939 -19.78 -20.81 -12.02
N LEU A 940 -19.39 -20.00 -13.00
CA LEU A 940 -20.31 -19.43 -13.99
C LEU A 940 -20.77 -20.45 -15.05
N GLN A 941 -19.94 -21.46 -15.35
CA GLN A 941 -20.16 -22.44 -16.43
C GLN A 941 -20.63 -21.76 -17.74
N PRO A 942 -19.89 -20.78 -18.28
CA PRO A 942 -20.28 -20.11 -19.52
C PRO A 942 -20.11 -21.06 -20.71
N HIS A 943 -21.03 -20.98 -21.67
CA HIS A 943 -20.95 -21.80 -22.88
C HIS A 943 -19.96 -21.22 -23.90
N VAL A 944 -19.84 -19.88 -23.94
CA VAL A 944 -19.04 -19.17 -24.93
C VAL A 944 -18.57 -17.83 -24.37
N ALA A 945 -17.37 -17.41 -24.75
CA ALA A 945 -16.86 -16.06 -24.49
C ALA A 945 -17.16 -15.12 -25.66
N TRP A 946 -17.55 -13.89 -25.37
CA TRP A 946 -17.84 -12.86 -26.39
C TRP A 946 -16.96 -11.62 -26.19
N PHE A 947 -16.25 -11.24 -27.25
CA PHE A 947 -15.46 -10.01 -27.32
C PHE A 947 -16.28 -8.95 -28.05
N THR A 948 -16.57 -7.85 -27.35
CA THR A 948 -17.53 -6.83 -27.82
C THR A 948 -16.87 -5.62 -28.50
N GLY A 949 -15.53 -5.61 -28.59
CA GLY A 949 -14.76 -4.48 -29.10
C GLY A 949 -15.16 -4.06 -30.51
N SER A 950 -15.22 -2.75 -30.74
CA SER A 950 -15.59 -2.16 -32.04
C SER A 950 -14.39 -1.52 -32.76
N CYS A 951 -13.18 -1.77 -32.28
CA CYS A 951 -11.92 -1.26 -32.79
C CYS A 951 -10.89 -2.38 -32.96
N PRO A 952 -9.88 -2.23 -33.84
CA PRO A 952 -8.79 -3.18 -33.96
C PRO A 952 -8.04 -3.31 -32.64
N GLU A 953 -7.99 -4.53 -32.10
CA GLU A 953 -7.22 -4.88 -30.91
C GLU A 953 -5.85 -5.42 -31.34
N THR A 954 -4.77 -4.94 -30.73
CA THR A 954 -3.40 -5.31 -31.13
C THR A 954 -3.01 -6.73 -30.69
N TRP A 955 -3.54 -7.21 -29.56
CA TRP A 955 -3.30 -8.57 -29.06
C TRP A 955 -4.48 -9.22 -28.30
N SER A 956 -5.04 -8.59 -27.27
CA SER A 956 -6.03 -9.14 -26.31
C SER A 956 -5.53 -10.25 -25.35
N TYR A 957 -5.21 -9.86 -24.10
CA TYR A 957 -4.91 -10.82 -23.03
C TYR A 957 -6.13 -11.58 -22.53
N THR A 958 -7.32 -11.00 -22.62
CA THR A 958 -8.57 -11.69 -22.25
C THR A 958 -8.87 -12.82 -23.22
N LEU A 959 -8.47 -12.69 -24.49
CA LEU A 959 -8.49 -13.81 -25.43
C LEU A 959 -7.52 -14.91 -24.99
N SER A 960 -6.30 -14.57 -24.57
CA SER A 960 -5.35 -15.57 -24.07
C SER A 960 -5.93 -16.38 -22.91
N SER A 961 -6.60 -15.72 -21.96
CA SER A 961 -7.31 -16.39 -20.86
C SER A 961 -8.47 -17.27 -21.34
N THR A 962 -9.27 -16.81 -22.31
CA THR A 962 -10.35 -17.61 -22.92
C THR A 962 -9.80 -18.87 -23.60
N LEU A 963 -8.70 -18.74 -24.35
CA LEU A 963 -8.06 -19.86 -25.03
C LEU A 963 -7.50 -20.87 -24.03
N ALA A 964 -6.81 -20.39 -22.98
CA ALA A 964 -6.28 -21.23 -21.91
C ALA A 964 -7.37 -22.00 -21.17
N ALA A 965 -8.53 -21.39 -20.95
CA ALA A 965 -9.71 -22.02 -20.35
C ALA A 965 -10.43 -23.01 -21.29
N GLY A 966 -10.00 -23.13 -22.55
CA GLY A 966 -10.65 -24.00 -23.53
C GLY A 966 -12.04 -23.52 -23.97
N LEU A 967 -12.43 -22.26 -23.71
CA LEU A 967 -13.77 -21.78 -24.03
C LEU A 967 -13.93 -21.51 -25.54
N PRO A 968 -15.12 -21.78 -26.12
CA PRO A 968 -15.53 -21.24 -27.41
C PRO A 968 -15.49 -19.70 -27.42
N ALA A 969 -15.26 -19.09 -28.60
CA ALA A 969 -15.06 -17.64 -28.69
C ALA A 969 -15.81 -16.99 -29.86
N ILE A 970 -16.53 -15.91 -29.58
CA ILE A 970 -17.14 -15.01 -30.57
C ILE A 970 -16.35 -13.70 -30.52
N ALA A 971 -15.70 -13.33 -31.62
CA ALA A 971 -14.82 -12.18 -31.67
C ALA A 971 -15.09 -11.25 -32.86
N PRO A 972 -14.66 -9.98 -32.78
CA PRO A 972 -14.67 -9.06 -33.91
C PRO A 972 -13.79 -9.57 -35.06
N ASP A 973 -14.16 -9.32 -36.31
CA ASP A 973 -13.39 -9.68 -37.51
C ASP A 973 -12.24 -8.70 -37.84
N VAL A 974 -11.71 -8.03 -36.82
CA VAL A 974 -10.70 -6.97 -36.94
C VAL A 974 -9.61 -7.13 -35.88
N GLY A 975 -8.41 -6.58 -36.13
CA GLY A 975 -7.31 -6.65 -35.18
C GLY A 975 -6.65 -8.02 -35.18
N ALA A 976 -6.10 -8.41 -34.04
CA ALA A 976 -5.45 -9.69 -33.84
C ALA A 976 -6.40 -10.89 -33.71
N PHE A 977 -7.72 -10.67 -33.59
CA PHE A 977 -8.68 -11.77 -33.36
C PHE A 977 -8.71 -12.80 -34.51
N PRO A 978 -8.82 -12.41 -35.80
CA PRO A 978 -8.91 -13.38 -36.90
C PRO A 978 -7.69 -14.30 -37.00
N GLU A 979 -6.47 -13.73 -36.94
CA GLU A 979 -5.23 -14.52 -37.02
C GLU A 979 -5.04 -15.43 -35.80
N ARG A 980 -5.44 -14.98 -34.60
CA ARG A 980 -5.33 -15.78 -33.38
C ARG A 980 -6.39 -16.88 -33.31
N LEU A 981 -7.55 -16.72 -33.94
CA LEU A 981 -8.59 -17.76 -33.96
C LEU A 981 -8.48 -18.69 -35.17
N ALA A 982 -7.57 -18.42 -36.11
CA ALA A 982 -7.39 -19.22 -37.32
C ALA A 982 -7.16 -20.70 -37.02
N GLY A 983 -7.95 -21.57 -37.64
CA GLY A 983 -7.88 -23.02 -37.45
C GLY A 983 -8.47 -23.55 -36.14
N ARG A 984 -8.96 -22.67 -35.25
CA ARG A 984 -9.59 -23.08 -33.98
C ARG A 984 -11.07 -23.39 -34.18
N GLU A 985 -11.49 -24.56 -33.72
CA GLU A 985 -12.89 -24.97 -33.69
C GLU A 985 -13.73 -24.12 -32.71
N TRP A 986 -15.04 -24.05 -32.94
CA TRP A 986 -16.00 -23.27 -32.15
C TRP A 986 -15.60 -21.81 -31.96
N SER A 987 -15.13 -21.21 -33.05
CA SER A 987 -14.73 -19.80 -33.10
C SER A 987 -15.50 -19.08 -34.19
N TRP A 988 -16.07 -17.92 -33.85
CA TRP A 988 -16.87 -17.10 -34.77
C TRP A 988 -16.29 -15.70 -34.88
N LEU A 989 -16.29 -15.16 -36.11
CA LEU A 989 -15.96 -13.76 -36.37
C LEU A 989 -17.23 -12.97 -36.71
N VAL A 990 -17.34 -11.78 -36.14
CA VAL A 990 -18.47 -10.87 -36.33
C VAL A 990 -17.96 -9.52 -36.86
N PRO A 991 -18.54 -9.00 -37.96
CA PRO A 991 -18.25 -7.65 -38.44
C PRO A 991 -18.47 -6.57 -37.39
N VAL A 992 -17.49 -5.68 -37.25
CA VAL A 992 -17.43 -4.67 -36.18
C VAL A 992 -18.47 -3.55 -36.28
N ASP A 993 -19.09 -3.41 -37.44
CA ASP A 993 -20.07 -2.38 -37.78
C ASP A 993 -21.53 -2.86 -37.65
N ARG A 994 -21.75 -4.12 -37.24
CA ARG A 994 -23.10 -4.67 -37.07
C ARG A 994 -23.91 -3.92 -36.04
N ALA A 995 -25.19 -3.73 -36.37
CA ALA A 995 -26.15 -3.16 -35.43
C ALA A 995 -26.45 -4.14 -34.27
N PRO A 996 -26.84 -3.66 -33.08
CA PRO A 996 -27.12 -4.52 -31.93
C PRO A 996 -28.14 -5.64 -32.17
N ASP A 997 -29.12 -5.42 -33.05
CA ASP A 997 -30.11 -6.43 -33.45
C ASP A 997 -29.51 -7.54 -34.31
N GLU A 998 -28.63 -7.20 -35.25
CA GLU A 998 -27.90 -8.18 -36.05
C GLU A 998 -26.93 -9.01 -35.19
N ILE A 999 -26.30 -8.38 -34.20
CA ILE A 999 -25.47 -9.07 -33.20
C ILE A 999 -26.33 -10.07 -32.41
N LEU A 1000 -27.50 -9.64 -31.91
CA LEU A 1000 -28.41 -10.53 -31.20
C LEU A 1000 -28.85 -11.73 -32.05
N GLN A 1001 -29.20 -11.50 -33.32
CA GLN A 1001 -29.54 -12.60 -34.24
C GLN A 1001 -28.37 -13.57 -34.42
N HIS A 1002 -27.14 -13.07 -34.49
CA HIS A 1002 -25.96 -13.92 -34.58
C HIS A 1002 -25.75 -14.75 -33.30
N LEU A 1003 -25.93 -14.17 -32.11
CA LEU A 1003 -25.85 -14.92 -30.85
C LEU A 1003 -26.90 -16.05 -30.77
N LEU A 1004 -28.10 -15.81 -31.32
CA LEU A 1004 -29.14 -16.85 -31.43
C LEU A 1004 -28.77 -17.95 -32.43
N GLN A 1005 -28.10 -17.59 -33.53
CA GLN A 1005 -27.56 -18.57 -34.48
C GLN A 1005 -26.49 -19.46 -33.82
N VAL A 1006 -25.56 -18.86 -33.05
CA VAL A 1006 -24.56 -19.59 -32.27
C VAL A 1006 -25.23 -20.57 -31.31
N ARG A 1007 -26.26 -20.12 -30.58
CA ARG A 1007 -27.05 -20.99 -29.70
C ARG A 1007 -27.61 -22.20 -30.46
N THR A 1008 -28.22 -21.99 -31.62
CA THR A 1008 -28.75 -23.09 -32.45
C THR A 1008 -27.66 -24.08 -32.87
N GLN A 1009 -26.48 -23.59 -33.24
CA GLN A 1009 -25.34 -24.45 -33.60
C GLN A 1009 -24.86 -25.29 -32.41
N MET A 1010 -24.80 -24.70 -31.21
CA MET A 1010 -24.41 -25.40 -29.98
C MET A 1010 -25.46 -26.41 -29.49
N ILE A 1011 -26.76 -26.18 -29.76
CA ILE A 1011 -27.84 -27.15 -29.47
C ILE A 1011 -27.79 -28.33 -30.43
N THR A 1012 -27.64 -28.04 -31.72
CA THR A 1012 -27.73 -29.07 -32.78
C THR A 1012 -26.47 -29.91 -32.92
N ALA A 1013 -25.40 -29.55 -32.19
CA ALA A 1013 -24.07 -30.14 -32.34
C ALA A 1013 -23.63 -30.21 -33.81
N GLN A 1014 -23.95 -29.17 -34.59
CA GLN A 1014 -23.48 -29.02 -35.97
C GLN A 1014 -21.95 -29.03 -36.01
N GLN A 1015 -21.39 -29.29 -37.20
CA GLN A 1015 -19.93 -29.27 -37.38
C GLN A 1015 -19.34 -27.97 -36.79
N PRO A 1016 -18.31 -28.07 -35.93
CA PRO A 1016 -17.73 -26.91 -35.28
C PRO A 1016 -17.32 -25.85 -36.31
N PRO A 1017 -17.72 -24.59 -36.13
CA PRO A 1017 -17.25 -23.52 -36.99
C PRO A 1017 -15.76 -23.30 -36.76
N VAL A 1018 -15.02 -23.13 -37.85
CA VAL A 1018 -13.58 -22.88 -37.83
C VAL A 1018 -13.29 -21.59 -38.58
N VAL A 1019 -12.49 -20.71 -37.97
CA VAL A 1019 -12.03 -19.50 -38.65
C VAL A 1019 -10.98 -19.88 -39.69
N THR A 1020 -11.19 -19.47 -40.95
CA THR A 1020 -10.23 -19.70 -42.03
C THR A 1020 -9.10 -18.67 -41.96
N GLY A 1021 -7.87 -19.12 -42.08
CA GLY A 1021 -6.70 -18.25 -42.05
C GLY A 1021 -5.41 -19.01 -41.80
N GLU A 1022 -4.28 -18.30 -41.85
CA GLU A 1022 -3.00 -18.85 -41.43
C GLU A 1022 -2.83 -18.66 -39.92
N PRO A 1023 -2.37 -19.70 -39.19
CA PRO A 1023 -2.07 -19.59 -37.77
C PRO A 1023 -0.90 -18.63 -37.52
N VAL A 1024 -0.85 -18.09 -36.30
CA VAL A 1024 0.20 -17.17 -35.84
C VAL A 1024 1.57 -17.85 -35.86
N GLN A 1025 2.51 -17.29 -36.62
CA GLN A 1025 3.92 -17.70 -36.65
C GLN A 1025 4.82 -16.46 -36.65
N ALA A 1026 5.23 -16.00 -35.46
CA ALA A 1026 6.09 -14.83 -35.37
C ALA A 1026 7.49 -15.09 -35.94
N THR A 1027 8.11 -14.00 -36.40
CA THR A 1027 9.47 -13.99 -36.94
C THR A 1027 10.55 -13.86 -35.85
N PHE A 1028 10.16 -13.52 -34.62
CA PHE A 1028 11.07 -13.25 -33.51
C PHE A 1028 10.58 -13.88 -32.19
N ASP A 1029 11.52 -14.45 -31.44
CA ASP A 1029 11.30 -15.02 -30.11
C ASP A 1029 12.17 -14.29 -29.08
N TYR A 1030 11.53 -13.56 -28.17
CA TYR A 1030 12.21 -12.83 -27.10
C TYR A 1030 13.15 -13.71 -26.28
N SER A 1031 12.75 -14.95 -25.97
CA SER A 1031 13.54 -15.84 -25.10
C SER A 1031 14.84 -16.31 -25.76
N ARG A 1032 14.91 -16.35 -27.09
CA ARG A 1032 16.07 -16.87 -27.83
C ARG A 1032 16.92 -15.77 -28.47
N SER A 1033 16.30 -14.66 -28.84
CA SER A 1033 16.91 -13.69 -29.75
C SER A 1033 17.11 -12.31 -29.13
N TYR A 1034 16.43 -11.98 -28.03
CA TYR A 1034 16.49 -10.62 -27.45
C TYR A 1034 17.88 -10.27 -26.91
N ALA A 1035 18.47 -11.13 -26.08
CA ALA A 1035 19.78 -10.83 -25.48
C ALA A 1035 20.95 -10.94 -26.47
N ALA A 1036 20.78 -11.67 -27.59
CA ALA A 1036 21.86 -11.94 -28.55
C ALA A 1036 22.43 -10.68 -29.22
N GLY A 1037 21.66 -9.58 -29.26
CA GLY A 1037 22.08 -8.30 -29.81
C GLY A 1037 22.63 -7.30 -28.79
N ILE A 1038 22.55 -7.60 -27.48
CA ILE A 1038 22.93 -6.65 -26.43
C ILE A 1038 24.41 -6.81 -26.12
N LYS A 1039 25.17 -5.72 -26.19
CA LYS A 1039 26.60 -5.75 -25.85
C LYS A 1039 26.76 -6.13 -24.38
N HIS A 1040 27.42 -7.26 -24.13
CA HIS A 1040 27.85 -7.60 -22.78
C HIS A 1040 28.83 -6.56 -22.26
N VAL A 1041 28.56 -6.08 -21.05
CA VAL A 1041 29.53 -5.29 -20.30
C VAL A 1041 30.65 -6.26 -19.88
N GLN A 1042 31.93 -5.90 -20.08
CA GLN A 1042 33.03 -6.73 -19.62
C GLN A 1042 32.95 -6.91 -18.09
N ALA A 1043 32.74 -8.14 -17.63
CA ALA A 1043 32.84 -8.50 -16.23
C ALA A 1043 34.26 -8.17 -15.74
N GLY A 1044 34.37 -7.36 -14.68
CA GLY A 1044 35.66 -7.03 -14.07
C GLY A 1044 36.19 -5.60 -14.28
N ALA A 1045 35.45 -4.69 -14.91
CA ALA A 1045 35.72 -3.26 -14.71
C ALA A 1045 35.31 -2.91 -13.28
N GLU A 1046 36.30 -2.77 -12.38
CA GLU A 1046 36.10 -2.45 -10.96
C GLU A 1046 34.99 -1.43 -10.77
N LEU A 1047 34.02 -1.73 -9.91
CA LEU A 1047 33.07 -0.74 -9.43
C LEU A 1047 33.90 0.40 -8.85
N SER A 1048 33.85 1.58 -9.47
CA SER A 1048 34.62 2.71 -8.96
C SER A 1048 33.99 3.17 -7.67
N VAL A 1049 34.60 2.80 -6.54
CA VAL A 1049 34.22 3.24 -5.19
C VAL A 1049 34.04 4.76 -5.17
N ASN A 1050 34.92 5.50 -5.86
CA ASN A 1050 34.83 6.97 -5.97
C ASN A 1050 33.56 7.48 -6.66
N GLN A 1051 33.02 6.73 -7.64
CA GLN A 1051 31.80 7.12 -8.35
C GLN A 1051 30.57 6.91 -7.47
N TRP A 1052 30.46 5.76 -6.80
CA TRP A 1052 29.36 5.48 -5.87
C TRP A 1052 29.39 6.39 -4.64
N ASN A 1053 30.58 6.70 -4.11
CA ASN A 1053 30.75 7.66 -3.02
C ASN A 1053 30.25 9.07 -3.35
N SER A 1054 30.20 9.44 -4.63
CA SER A 1054 29.61 10.70 -5.08
C SER A 1054 28.11 10.57 -5.35
N LEU A 1055 27.68 9.45 -5.93
CA LEU A 1055 26.29 9.26 -6.38
C LEU A 1055 25.34 8.91 -5.24
N THR A 1056 25.67 7.92 -4.40
CA THR A 1056 24.76 7.41 -3.35
C THR A 1056 24.31 8.49 -2.36
N PRO A 1057 25.16 9.44 -1.90
CA PRO A 1057 24.71 10.54 -1.06
C PRO A 1057 23.69 11.45 -1.77
N GLN A 1058 23.85 11.70 -3.07
CA GLN A 1058 22.89 12.48 -3.86
C GLN A 1058 21.56 11.74 -3.99
N LEU A 1059 21.59 10.42 -4.24
CA LEU A 1059 20.40 9.57 -4.26
C LEU A 1059 19.71 9.52 -2.90
N LEU A 1060 20.48 9.48 -1.81
CA LEU A 1060 19.93 9.53 -0.45
C LEU A 1060 19.21 10.85 -0.18
N GLY A 1061 19.74 11.97 -0.71
CA GLY A 1061 19.09 13.28 -0.69
C GLY A 1061 17.71 13.30 -1.37
N LEU A 1062 17.47 12.42 -2.36
CA LEU A 1062 16.16 12.24 -3.01
C LEU A 1062 15.15 11.54 -2.09
N GLY A 1063 15.63 10.72 -1.13
CA GLY A 1063 14.82 9.84 -0.29
C GLY A 1063 13.83 10.55 0.65
N SER A 1064 13.97 11.88 0.80
CA SER A 1064 13.00 12.73 1.53
C SER A 1064 11.88 13.31 0.65
N GLN A 1065 11.98 13.15 -0.67
CA GLN A 1065 11.11 13.75 -1.69
C GLN A 1065 10.22 12.73 -2.39
N GLN A 1066 9.66 11.75 -1.66
CA GLN A 1066 8.41 11.18 -2.15
C GLN A 1066 7.42 12.33 -2.36
N PRO A 1067 6.55 12.28 -3.39
CA PRO A 1067 5.37 13.13 -3.34
C PRO A 1067 4.71 12.81 -2.01
N GLU A 1068 4.47 13.84 -1.18
CA GLU A 1068 3.77 13.68 0.08
C GLU A 1068 2.55 12.79 -0.20
N LYS A 1069 2.64 11.50 0.13
CA LYS A 1069 1.46 10.68 0.34
C LYS A 1069 0.91 11.24 1.63
N GLU A 1070 0.23 12.39 1.56
CA GLU A 1070 -0.35 13.17 2.66
C GLU A 1070 -0.24 12.42 4.01
N LEU A 1071 0.96 12.40 4.56
CA LEU A 1071 1.17 11.98 5.93
C LEU A 1071 1.14 13.32 6.62
N LEU A 1072 -0.10 13.77 6.83
CA LEU A 1072 -0.51 15.03 7.43
C LEU A 1072 0.62 15.61 8.29
N PRO A 1073 1.23 16.74 7.91
CA PRO A 1073 2.23 17.41 8.73
C PRO A 1073 1.58 17.72 10.08
N GLY A 1074 2.19 17.19 11.14
CA GLY A 1074 1.88 17.39 12.56
C GLY A 1074 0.65 18.21 12.93
N ILE A 1075 -0.48 17.55 13.18
CA ILE A 1075 -1.55 18.10 14.01
C ILE A 1075 -1.17 17.90 15.49
N ARG A 1076 -0.36 18.84 16.01
CA ARG A 1076 0.06 18.92 17.43
C ARG A 1076 -1.00 19.54 18.36
N PRO A 1077 -2.26 19.12 18.30
CA PRO A 1077 -2.95 18.99 19.59
C PRO A 1077 -3.62 17.64 19.80
N LEU A 1078 -3.34 17.02 20.95
CA LEU A 1078 -4.04 15.86 21.52
C LEU A 1078 -5.58 15.99 21.49
N TRP A 1079 -6.13 17.19 21.40
CA TRP A 1079 -7.57 17.42 21.30
C TRP A 1079 -8.14 17.09 19.91
N VAL A 1080 -7.40 17.24 18.81
CA VAL A 1080 -7.86 16.85 17.45
C VAL A 1080 -7.81 15.32 17.30
N ARG A 1081 -6.81 14.65 17.88
CA ARG A 1081 -6.75 13.19 17.94
C ARG A 1081 -7.83 12.61 18.86
N LYS A 1082 -8.13 13.26 20.00
CA LYS A 1082 -9.33 12.94 20.82
C LYS A 1082 -10.64 13.27 20.11
N LEU A 1083 -10.68 14.23 19.18
CA LEU A 1083 -11.85 14.56 18.38
C LEU A 1083 -12.07 13.53 17.25
N LEU A 1084 -11.00 13.07 16.57
CA LEU A 1084 -11.02 12.03 15.54
C LEU A 1084 -11.28 10.65 16.13
N ILE A 1085 -10.70 10.29 17.27
CA ILE A 1085 -11.03 9.08 18.02
C ILE A 1085 -12.46 9.14 18.55
N ARG A 1086 -12.95 10.31 19.01
CA ARG A 1086 -14.37 10.51 19.35
C ARG A 1086 -15.29 10.56 18.12
N ALA A 1087 -14.80 10.85 16.92
CA ALA A 1087 -15.56 10.80 15.67
C ALA A 1087 -15.63 9.38 15.10
N LEU A 1088 -14.57 8.58 15.29
CA LEU A 1088 -14.52 7.15 14.98
C LEU A 1088 -15.34 6.32 15.98
N GLN A 1089 -15.29 6.64 17.28
CA GLN A 1089 -16.14 6.05 18.33
C GLN A 1089 -17.60 6.54 18.30
N ARG A 1090 -17.93 7.49 17.40
CA ARG A 1090 -19.30 8.00 17.17
C ARG A 1090 -19.80 7.76 15.73
N GLY A 1091 -19.20 6.82 14.99
CA GLY A 1091 -19.73 6.36 13.69
C GLY A 1091 -19.67 7.38 12.53
N TRP A 1092 -18.87 8.44 12.64
CA TRP A 1092 -18.86 9.54 11.67
C TRP A 1092 -18.13 9.19 10.35
N LEU A 1093 -17.21 8.21 10.37
CA LEU A 1093 -16.46 7.76 9.18
C LEU A 1093 -17.16 6.68 8.35
N GLN A 1094 -18.05 5.88 8.94
CA GLN A 1094 -18.81 4.87 8.17
C GLN A 1094 -19.96 5.49 7.36
N SER A 1095 -20.51 6.62 7.82
CA SER A 1095 -21.59 7.34 7.14
C SER A 1095 -21.12 8.24 6.00
N THR A 1096 -19.90 8.79 6.06
CA THR A 1096 -19.32 9.66 5.01
C THR A 1096 -18.44 8.91 4.01
N GLY A 1097 -18.11 7.64 4.30
CA GLY A 1097 -17.28 6.79 3.46
C GLY A 1097 -17.69 6.80 2.00
N LYS A 1098 -18.99 6.83 1.65
CA LYS A 1098 -19.47 6.80 0.26
C LYS A 1098 -19.21 8.08 -0.56
N TYR A 1099 -18.91 9.20 0.09
CA TYR A 1099 -18.67 10.51 -0.56
C TYR A 1099 -17.19 10.90 -0.65
N ILE A 1100 -16.34 10.08 -0.04
CA ILE A 1100 -14.89 10.17 -0.16
C ILE A 1100 -14.51 9.50 -1.50
N PRO A 1101 -13.82 10.17 -2.43
CA PRO A 1101 -13.36 9.58 -3.69
C PRO A 1101 -12.65 8.26 -3.43
N TYR A 1102 -12.81 7.29 -4.33
CA TYR A 1102 -12.28 5.92 -4.13
C TYR A 1102 -10.80 5.91 -3.74
N ASP A 1103 -10.00 6.83 -4.29
CA ASP A 1103 -8.57 6.97 -4.00
C ASP A 1103 -8.30 7.54 -2.59
N ALA A 1104 -9.13 8.46 -2.10
CA ALA A 1104 -9.06 8.96 -0.73
C ALA A 1104 -9.56 7.89 0.27
N ARG A 1105 -10.52 7.05 -0.14
CA ARG A 1105 -10.97 5.88 0.63
C ARG A 1105 -9.88 4.79 0.67
N GLN A 1106 -9.16 4.57 -0.42
CA GLN A 1106 -8.01 3.67 -0.49
C GLN A 1106 -6.82 4.20 0.31
N LYS A 1107 -6.56 5.52 0.32
CA LYS A 1107 -5.54 6.14 1.18
C LYS A 1107 -5.89 6.07 2.68
N ILE A 1108 -7.16 6.33 3.05
CA ILE A 1108 -7.65 6.20 4.44
C ILE A 1108 -7.68 4.74 4.88
N LYS A 1109 -8.07 3.81 4.00
CA LYS A 1109 -8.08 2.37 4.29
C LYS A 1109 -6.66 1.81 4.36
N ALA A 1110 -5.73 2.27 3.53
CA ALA A 1110 -4.30 1.96 3.61
C ALA A 1110 -3.62 2.54 4.87
N LEU A 1111 -4.11 3.69 5.38
CA LEU A 1111 -3.72 4.28 6.67
C LEU A 1111 -4.22 3.45 7.87
N LEU A 1112 -5.36 2.76 7.71
CA LEU A 1112 -6.02 1.97 8.76
C LEU A 1112 -5.67 0.47 8.74
N THR A 1113 -5.14 -0.05 7.63
CA THR A 1113 -4.66 -1.45 7.53
C THR A 1113 -3.17 -1.61 7.84
N ARG A 1114 -2.46 -0.50 8.15
CA ARG A 1114 -1.05 -0.52 8.55
C ARG A 1114 -0.83 -0.20 10.03
N THR A 1115 -1.80 0.36 10.74
CA THR A 1115 -1.86 0.37 12.23
C THR A 1115 -2.59 -0.86 12.73
#